data_AF-A0A5P8KCG1-F1
#
_entry.id   AF-A0A5P8KCG1-F1
#
_cell.length_a   1.000
_cell.length_b   1.000
_cell.length_c   1.000
_cell.angle_alpha   90.00
_cell.angle_beta   90.00
_cell.angle_gamma   90.00
#
_symmetry.space_group_name_H-M   'P 1'
#
loop_
_entity.id
_entity.type
_entity.pdbx_description
1 polymer ?
#
loop_
_entity_poly.entity_id
_entity_poly.type
_entity_poly.pdbx_seq_one_letter_code
_entity_poly.pdbx_strand_id
1 'polypeptide(L)'
;MAFPSTPLDIRTELRLDGVWTDISGDVYVRDVKAIDHGRRDMGSRTDPGSLTLTLNNRDGKYTTRNPESPYWGLLGPNTGIRVSVPGDVRYLELTGAETSYASTPDHASLDITGDVDLRWEGEANWYGPGAVMLIGKWGAAGQRSYHMRLQDGSLYMQVHYGSSTFVFTAQPLPVLPDRAALRTVLDADNGAGGWSMTHYWAPTIAGPWTQIADTFSFTDIGPITVHTSTTPLTVSPSHLAVTPPRRPFEGKVYAAQVWGAGVLVASPDFTAQPLGTTGFTDSAGRDWSYNGTARISERAYRFHGEISTWPKEWVPGGSDVWCSVEASGVLRRYDQGTKALNSTLRRRIPSGNPIAYWHFEEDRESSRAYSPIAGVAAASVTGVEWASLDTLPSSKPLPKLSAAATLSAIVPDHDPGGQWHVEFVYNADDTAPVADTEIVSVSATGTVRRWSLNLRNGSARVIGYDASGTAVVNQSVAVGGDVFHNWVRLRFYVSEDAGTVTWTLAFQDPGGDAGGIARTVAGTVGRVTAITANWGAATEGWGFGHLSVLPDAGSTLYTGSDTGYAGETAWLRLRRLASEEGLPMARIPGRLTPERVGPQRPEELLELLHQAAEADGGMLIEDRDRLGLVLRERSSMYTQEPRLVLDCTMPGLDDENLRPAEEADSVRNDITVKRAGGSEGRAVKTDGKFAVDRIGSYDTAPELSLFADTQTEPIAYWLLHLLTYDGARYPKVTVMLHKPGAQTLIPGVLALREGDLIRITNLPGYVEFGHLDLIVQGWHEELDLHRWTITFNCSPGGPLRLATTNTVHEGFEDALYDVTITGGGSLPWTRTSAQKHSGTYSLRSGAIANNQTSDAALVLPAAASSFSFWYRTSSEASGPGFEGDRLLVLVDGVQVLRAQGAVGWTKFTVDVTGKSAVVFRYAKDNSATAGEDAVYIDDLRIVVGSHAPAKANTDGSQLDVGVDADDGTLSVNVTAGPRWTTDANEMPILIEVGGEQILVTAISGTSNPQTFTVGARSYNGVTKSHAADAPVALAYPAIASL
;
A
#
# COMPACT_ATOMS: atom_id res chain seq x y z
N MET A 1 16.62 19.65 23.42
CA MET A 1 17.11 20.81 22.63
C MET A 1 17.08 22.05 23.52
N ALA A 2 18.04 22.98 23.39
CA ALA A 2 18.11 24.21 24.20
C ALA A 2 17.44 25.44 23.55
N PHE A 3 16.88 25.30 22.34
CA PHE A 3 16.05 26.31 21.69
C PHE A 3 14.88 26.75 22.61
N PRO A 4 14.46 28.03 22.62
CA PRO A 4 14.98 29.18 21.87
C PRO A 4 16.11 29.91 22.57
N SER A 5 16.61 29.44 23.73
CA SER A 5 17.72 30.10 24.45
C SER A 5 19.03 30.07 23.66
N THR A 6 19.15 29.13 22.73
CA THR A 6 20.20 29.05 21.72
C THR A 6 19.59 29.17 20.32
N PRO A 7 20.33 29.66 19.33
CA PRO A 7 19.89 29.64 17.94
C PRO A 7 19.45 28.24 17.49
N LEU A 8 18.38 28.16 16.71
CA LEU A 8 17.99 26.97 15.98
C LEU A 8 19.03 26.69 14.90
N ASP A 9 19.62 25.49 14.95
CA ASP A 9 20.62 25.05 13.98
C ASP A 9 19.94 24.65 12.66
N ILE A 10 19.50 25.65 11.89
CA ILE A 10 18.89 25.47 10.57
C ILE A 10 20.00 25.19 9.56
N ARG A 11 19.97 24.00 8.95
CA ARG A 11 20.93 23.61 7.91
C ARG A 11 20.29 23.70 6.54
N THR A 12 20.93 24.43 5.63
CA THR A 12 20.56 24.55 4.21
C THR A 12 21.67 23.97 3.35
N GLU A 13 21.33 23.05 2.46
CA GLU A 13 22.30 22.39 1.58
C GLU A 13 21.86 22.48 0.12
N LEU A 14 22.81 22.66 -0.78
CA LEU A 14 22.62 22.56 -2.23
C LEU A 14 23.22 21.26 -2.77
N ARG A 15 22.55 20.65 -3.76
CA ARG A 15 23.09 19.50 -4.48
C ARG A 15 23.92 19.99 -5.66
N LEU A 16 25.24 19.94 -5.51
CA LEU A 16 26.22 20.38 -6.50
C LEU A 16 27.06 19.18 -6.93
N ASP A 17 27.12 18.90 -8.22
CA ASP A 17 27.81 17.73 -8.78
C ASP A 17 27.46 16.40 -8.08
N GLY A 18 26.16 16.24 -7.77
CA GLY A 18 25.64 15.06 -7.07
C GLY A 18 25.86 15.03 -5.56
N VAL A 19 26.61 15.97 -4.98
CA VAL A 19 26.97 16.05 -3.56
C VAL A 19 26.19 17.16 -2.84
N TRP A 20 25.69 16.88 -1.64
CA TRP A 20 25.09 17.90 -0.78
C TRP A 20 26.17 18.77 -0.11
N THR A 21 26.14 20.07 -0.38
CA THR A 21 27.07 21.08 0.14
C THR A 21 26.35 22.01 1.10
N ASP A 22 26.83 22.12 2.33
CA ASP A 22 26.29 23.04 3.35
C ASP A 22 26.56 24.51 2.95
N ILE A 23 25.50 25.29 2.83
CA ILE A 23 25.53 26.71 2.50
C ILE A 23 24.89 27.57 3.59
N SER A 24 24.66 27.02 4.79
CA SER A 24 23.93 27.69 5.87
C SER A 24 24.55 29.04 6.25
N GLY A 25 25.88 29.15 6.16
CA GLY A 25 26.60 30.41 6.42
C GLY A 25 26.36 31.52 5.40
N ASP A 26 25.83 31.19 4.22
CA ASP A 26 25.49 32.15 3.17
C ASP A 26 24.02 32.57 3.20
N VAL A 27 23.17 31.88 3.97
CA VAL A 27 21.74 32.20 4.06
C VAL A 27 21.56 33.42 4.97
N TYR A 28 20.92 34.48 4.47
CA TYR A 28 20.67 35.66 5.27
C TYR A 28 19.68 35.41 6.39
N VAL A 29 19.93 36.06 7.53
CA VAL A 29 19.04 36.05 8.70
C VAL A 29 17.96 37.13 8.57
N ARG A 30 18.17 38.18 7.77
CA ARG A 30 17.22 39.31 7.62
C ARG A 30 15.86 38.91 7.05
N ASP A 31 15.84 37.81 6.28
CA ASP A 31 14.65 37.26 5.64
C ASP A 31 14.32 35.91 6.30
N VAL A 32 13.06 35.75 6.69
CA VAL A 32 12.53 34.51 7.27
C VAL A 32 12.52 33.43 6.19
N LYS A 33 12.88 32.20 6.55
CA LYS A 33 12.75 31.06 5.65
C LYS A 33 11.32 30.55 5.77
N ALA A 34 10.56 30.64 4.68
CA ALA A 34 9.19 30.18 4.66
C ALA A 34 9.07 28.93 3.80
N ILE A 35 8.40 27.92 4.35
CA ILE A 35 8.12 26.63 3.70
C ILE A 35 6.61 26.44 3.64
N ASP A 36 6.08 26.12 2.46
CA ASP A 36 4.70 25.68 2.28
C ASP A 36 4.68 24.22 1.83
N HIS A 37 3.76 23.44 2.37
CA HIS A 37 3.63 22.01 2.07
C HIS A 37 2.16 21.55 2.13
N GLY A 38 1.83 20.50 1.38
CA GLY A 38 0.51 19.88 1.38
C GLY A 38 -0.57 20.68 0.65
N ARG A 39 -1.83 20.44 1.01
CA ARG A 39 -3.00 21.14 0.45
C ARG A 39 -3.26 22.44 1.19
N ARG A 40 -3.63 23.46 0.43
CA ARG A 40 -4.28 24.67 0.97
C ARG A 40 -5.68 24.34 1.49
N ASP A 41 -6.21 25.24 2.30
CA ASP A 41 -7.58 25.17 2.76
C ASP A 41 -8.56 25.00 1.58
N MET A 42 -9.43 23.99 1.64
CA MET A 42 -10.36 23.57 0.57
C MET A 42 -9.72 23.13 -0.76
N GLY A 43 -8.41 22.89 -0.81
CA GLY A 43 -7.75 22.33 -1.99
C GLY A 43 -8.17 20.88 -2.25
N SER A 44 -8.49 20.55 -3.50
CA SER A 44 -8.81 19.16 -3.91
C SER A 44 -7.55 18.32 -4.20
N ARG A 45 -6.46 18.98 -4.63
CA ARG A 45 -5.17 18.37 -4.94
C ARG A 45 -4.06 19.06 -4.16
N THR A 46 -2.95 18.34 -3.98
CA THR A 46 -1.76 18.85 -3.28
C THR A 46 -1.05 19.88 -4.14
N ASP A 47 -0.73 21.03 -3.57
CA ASP A 47 0.07 22.06 -4.23
C ASP A 47 1.56 21.64 -4.20
N PRO A 48 2.37 22.03 -5.19
CA PRO A 48 3.83 21.87 -5.08
C PRO A 48 4.33 22.59 -3.83
N GLY A 49 5.13 21.91 -3.00
CA GLY A 49 5.76 22.55 -1.86
C GLY A 49 6.68 23.69 -2.31
N SER A 50 6.86 24.71 -1.48
CA SER A 50 7.74 25.83 -1.78
C SER A 50 8.67 26.17 -0.62
N LEU A 51 9.86 26.67 -0.95
CA LEU A 51 10.81 27.26 -0.01
C LEU A 51 11.25 28.61 -0.55
N THR A 52 11.18 29.63 0.31
CA THR A 52 11.77 30.95 0.04
C THR A 52 12.89 31.25 1.01
N LEU A 53 14.02 31.74 0.50
CA LEU A 53 15.14 32.24 1.30
C LEU A 53 16.00 33.22 0.49
N THR A 54 16.82 34.00 1.18
CA THR A 54 17.78 34.91 0.53
C THR A 54 19.21 34.48 0.82
N LEU A 55 20.03 34.40 -0.23
CA LEU A 55 21.46 34.08 -0.14
C LEU A 55 22.32 35.33 -0.29
N ASN A 56 23.38 35.40 0.51
CA ASN A 56 24.47 36.36 0.34
C ASN A 56 25.21 36.06 -0.96
N ASN A 57 25.25 37.04 -1.87
CA ASN A 57 25.87 36.88 -3.18
C ASN A 57 26.90 37.98 -3.48
N ARG A 58 27.51 38.58 -2.44
CA ARG A 58 28.53 39.64 -2.58
C ARG A 58 29.74 39.23 -3.41
N ASP A 59 30.16 37.97 -3.30
CA ASP A 59 31.28 37.40 -4.06
C ASP A 59 30.84 36.81 -5.41
N GLY A 60 29.56 36.97 -5.79
CA GLY A 60 29.01 36.42 -7.03
C GLY A 60 28.93 34.88 -7.07
N LYS A 61 29.01 34.22 -5.90
CA LYS A 61 28.98 32.75 -5.72
C LYS A 61 27.72 32.10 -6.34
N TYR A 62 26.57 32.74 -6.21
CA TYR A 62 25.27 32.26 -6.70
C TYR A 62 24.87 32.87 -8.05
N THR A 63 25.85 33.36 -8.81
CA THR A 63 25.63 33.96 -10.13
C THR A 63 25.93 32.95 -11.23
N THR A 64 24.89 32.41 -11.87
CA THR A 64 25.00 31.42 -12.96
C THR A 64 25.80 31.88 -14.19
N ARG A 65 25.96 33.20 -14.37
CA ARG A 65 26.71 33.82 -15.48
C ARG A 65 28.09 34.37 -15.06
N ASN A 66 28.57 34.03 -13.87
CA ASN A 66 29.88 34.46 -13.37
C ASN A 66 30.92 33.32 -13.46
N PRO A 67 31.87 33.36 -14.42
CA PRO A 67 32.91 32.34 -14.54
C PRO A 67 33.90 32.33 -13.36
N GLU A 68 33.93 33.36 -12.52
CA GLU A 68 34.72 33.39 -11.28
C GLU A 68 34.02 32.71 -10.10
N SER A 69 32.73 32.36 -10.24
CA SER A 69 32.02 31.62 -9.19
C SER A 69 32.61 30.22 -9.01
N PRO A 70 32.81 29.74 -7.76
CA PRO A 70 33.17 28.36 -7.51
C PRO A 70 32.09 27.36 -7.95
N TYR A 71 30.86 27.83 -8.22
CA TYR A 71 29.73 27.03 -8.70
C TYR A 71 29.44 27.26 -10.19
N TRP A 72 30.37 27.86 -10.93
CA TRP A 72 30.27 28.01 -12.38
C TRP A 72 30.02 26.66 -13.05
N GLY A 73 28.97 26.57 -13.87
CA GLY A 73 28.54 25.35 -14.55
C GLY A 73 27.79 24.32 -13.68
N LEU A 74 27.73 24.52 -12.35
CA LEU A 74 27.04 23.62 -11.42
C LEU A 74 25.63 24.13 -11.04
N LEU A 75 25.40 25.44 -11.17
CA LEU A 75 24.09 26.06 -10.92
C LEU A 75 23.24 26.08 -12.18
N GLY A 76 21.99 25.65 -12.08
CA GLY A 76 21.03 25.69 -13.17
C GLY A 76 19.58 25.56 -12.68
N PRO A 77 18.61 25.50 -13.61
CA PRO A 77 17.27 25.06 -13.27
C PRO A 77 17.33 23.65 -12.68
N ASN A 78 16.48 23.41 -11.69
CA ASN A 78 16.38 22.17 -10.94
C ASN A 78 17.62 21.82 -10.08
N THR A 79 18.48 22.78 -9.74
CA THR A 79 19.52 22.55 -8.71
C THR A 79 18.84 22.18 -7.39
N GLY A 80 19.13 20.99 -6.87
CA GLY A 80 18.50 20.49 -5.65
C GLY A 80 18.86 21.33 -4.43
N ILE A 81 17.89 21.56 -3.55
CA ILE A 81 18.05 22.23 -2.26
C ILE A 81 17.29 21.47 -1.17
N ARG A 82 17.83 21.47 0.04
CA ARG A 82 17.14 20.93 1.20
C ARG A 82 17.38 21.77 2.46
N VAL A 83 16.38 21.79 3.33
CA VAL A 83 16.42 22.46 4.63
C VAL A 83 16.09 21.46 5.72
N SER A 84 16.86 21.47 6.81
CA SER A 84 16.63 20.61 7.97
C SER A 84 16.87 21.36 9.28
N VAL A 85 16.35 20.79 10.37
CA VAL A 85 16.62 21.19 11.76
C VAL A 85 17.16 19.98 12.54
N PRO A 86 17.68 20.14 13.77
CA PRO A 86 18.09 18.99 14.58
C PRO A 86 16.88 18.12 14.95
N GLY A 87 17.00 16.82 14.76
CA GLY A 87 16.07 15.79 15.20
C GLY A 87 16.37 15.30 16.61
N ASP A 88 15.68 14.24 17.02
CA ASP A 88 15.72 13.65 18.36
C ASP A 88 16.54 12.35 18.44
N VAL A 89 16.72 11.65 17.33
CA VAL A 89 17.44 10.37 17.25
C VAL A 89 18.53 10.42 16.18
N ARG A 90 19.69 9.83 16.48
CA ARG A 90 20.78 9.62 15.54
C ARG A 90 20.60 8.37 14.71
N TYR A 91 21.08 8.40 13.48
CA TYR A 91 21.02 7.30 12.53
C TYR A 91 22.18 7.34 11.56
N LEU A 92 22.47 6.20 10.93
CA LEU A 92 23.31 6.14 9.74
C LEU A 92 22.50 6.60 8.53
N GLU A 93 22.92 7.70 7.91
CA GLU A 93 22.36 8.22 6.67
C GLU A 93 23.01 7.53 5.48
N LEU A 94 22.21 6.88 4.63
CA LEU A 94 22.64 6.25 3.39
C LEU A 94 21.97 6.91 2.19
N THR A 95 22.73 7.13 1.12
CA THR A 95 22.32 7.99 -0.02
C THR A 95 21.82 7.23 -1.25
N GLY A 96 21.74 5.89 -1.19
CA GLY A 96 21.43 5.07 -2.36
C GLY A 96 22.53 5.01 -3.42
N ALA A 97 23.72 5.56 -3.14
CA ALA A 97 24.91 5.34 -3.97
C ALA A 97 25.59 4.01 -3.61
N GLU A 98 26.17 3.30 -4.58
CA GLU A 98 26.87 2.03 -4.34
C GLU A 98 28.07 2.17 -3.39
N THR A 99 28.61 3.39 -3.28
CA THR A 99 29.71 3.73 -2.37
C THR A 99 29.24 4.16 -0.98
N SER A 100 27.93 4.23 -0.72
CA SER A 100 27.35 4.69 0.54
C SER A 100 26.82 3.49 1.33
N TYR A 101 27.65 2.95 2.21
CA TYR A 101 27.33 1.78 3.04
C TYR A 101 28.16 1.76 4.33
N ALA A 102 27.78 0.88 5.27
CA ALA A 102 28.60 0.52 6.42
C ALA A 102 28.97 -0.97 6.34
N SER A 103 30.21 -1.33 6.69
CA SER A 103 30.65 -2.73 6.62
C SER A 103 31.65 -3.09 7.71
N THR A 104 31.65 -4.37 8.10
CA THR A 104 32.72 -5.00 8.88
C THR A 104 33.45 -6.02 7.99
N PRO A 105 34.79 -6.16 8.11
CA PRO A 105 35.54 -7.22 7.45
C PRO A 105 34.97 -8.61 7.75
N ASP A 106 35.31 -9.56 6.88
CA ASP A 106 35.02 -10.96 7.12
C ASP A 106 35.65 -11.48 8.42
N HIS A 107 34.97 -12.41 9.06
CA HIS A 107 35.39 -13.01 10.33
C HIS A 107 34.76 -14.40 10.48
N ALA A 108 35.45 -15.34 11.12
CA ALA A 108 35.00 -16.73 11.27
C ALA A 108 33.61 -16.88 11.93
N SER A 109 33.19 -15.93 12.78
CA SER A 109 31.83 -15.94 13.37
C SER A 109 30.73 -15.57 12.37
N LEU A 110 31.08 -14.98 11.23
CA LEU A 110 30.16 -14.60 10.16
C LEU A 110 30.01 -15.70 9.10
N ASP A 111 30.85 -16.75 9.16
CA ASP A 111 30.78 -17.96 8.36
C ASP A 111 29.74 -18.94 8.91
N ILE A 112 28.48 -18.50 8.89
CA ILE A 112 27.35 -19.27 9.38
C ILE A 112 27.03 -20.38 8.36
N THR A 113 26.98 -21.63 8.82
CA THR A 113 26.67 -22.80 7.98
C THR A 113 25.28 -23.39 8.23
N GLY A 114 24.59 -22.97 9.29
CA GLY A 114 23.24 -23.41 9.66
C GLY A 114 22.27 -22.22 9.74
N ASP A 115 21.45 -22.18 10.78
CA ASP A 115 20.39 -21.17 10.95
C ASP A 115 20.92 -19.73 10.95
N VAL A 116 20.21 -18.85 10.24
CA VAL A 116 20.55 -17.43 10.08
C VAL A 116 19.36 -16.59 10.51
N ASP A 117 19.56 -15.64 11.42
CA ASP A 117 18.56 -14.63 11.80
C ASP A 117 19.13 -13.23 11.53
N LEU A 118 18.56 -12.56 10.54
CA LEU A 118 18.92 -11.20 10.15
C LEU A 118 17.88 -10.23 10.71
N ARG A 119 18.34 -9.12 11.28
CA ARG A 119 17.49 -8.05 11.79
C ARG A 119 18.01 -6.70 11.33
N TRP A 120 17.09 -5.81 10.98
CA TRP A 120 17.42 -4.50 10.45
C TRP A 120 16.35 -3.48 10.85
N GLU A 121 16.77 -2.33 11.37
CA GLU A 121 15.86 -1.24 11.78
C GLU A 121 16.21 0.05 11.03
N GLY A 122 15.20 0.68 10.44
CA GLY A 122 15.38 1.90 9.65
C GLY A 122 14.08 2.61 9.30
N GLU A 123 14.23 3.68 8.54
CA GLU A 123 13.15 4.37 7.82
C GLU A 123 13.36 4.18 6.32
N ALA A 124 12.47 3.43 5.68
CA ALA A 124 12.61 3.01 4.30
C ALA A 124 11.40 3.44 3.45
N ASN A 125 11.58 3.43 2.12
CA ASN A 125 10.42 3.29 1.24
C ASN A 125 9.92 1.83 1.27
N TRP A 126 9.19 1.47 2.31
CA TRP A 126 8.76 0.08 2.58
C TRP A 126 8.09 -0.59 1.37
N TYR A 127 7.29 0.17 0.64
CA TYR A 127 6.44 -0.34 -0.44
C TYR A 127 6.89 0.06 -1.84
N GLY A 128 7.98 0.83 -1.94
CA GLY A 128 8.45 1.40 -3.20
C GLY A 128 8.74 0.35 -4.28
N PRO A 129 8.70 0.76 -5.56
CA PRO A 129 9.01 -0.13 -6.68
C PRO A 129 10.49 -0.53 -6.71
N GLY A 130 10.77 -1.75 -7.18
CA GLY A 130 12.11 -2.27 -7.37
C GLY A 130 12.70 -2.92 -6.12
N ALA A 131 13.94 -3.44 -6.24
CA ALA A 131 14.62 -4.18 -5.19
C ALA A 131 15.69 -3.32 -4.49
N VAL A 132 15.67 -3.27 -3.16
CA VAL A 132 16.59 -2.50 -2.30
C VAL A 132 17.17 -3.41 -1.22
N MET A 133 18.49 -3.54 -1.18
CA MET A 133 19.20 -4.42 -0.24
C MET A 133 19.38 -3.74 1.12
N LEU A 134 19.09 -4.46 2.20
CA LEU A 134 19.18 -3.90 3.57
C LEU A 134 20.48 -4.31 4.27
N ILE A 135 20.78 -5.61 4.29
CA ILE A 135 21.99 -6.18 4.93
C ILE A 135 22.35 -7.54 4.34
N GLY A 136 23.63 -7.87 4.24
CA GLY A 136 24.08 -9.22 3.87
C GLY A 136 25.58 -9.40 3.65
N LYS A 137 26.01 -10.65 3.53
CA LYS A 137 27.33 -11.06 3.00
C LYS A 137 27.18 -11.36 1.52
N TRP A 138 27.32 -10.31 0.71
CA TRP A 138 26.93 -10.35 -0.70
C TRP A 138 28.01 -9.74 -1.62
N GLY A 139 28.85 -10.61 -2.18
CA GLY A 139 29.93 -10.21 -3.08
C GLY A 139 29.72 -10.60 -4.54
N ALA A 140 30.83 -10.75 -5.25
CA ALA A 140 30.87 -11.25 -6.63
C ALA A 140 30.29 -12.68 -6.74
N ALA A 141 30.08 -13.15 -7.98
CA ALA A 141 29.65 -14.53 -8.21
C ALA A 141 30.61 -15.53 -7.52
N GLY A 142 30.05 -16.53 -6.82
CA GLY A 142 30.81 -17.47 -5.99
C GLY A 142 31.12 -16.99 -4.55
N GLN A 143 30.87 -15.71 -4.23
CA GLN A 143 31.11 -15.09 -2.92
C GLN A 143 29.81 -14.49 -2.34
N ARG A 144 28.69 -15.20 -2.49
CA ARG A 144 27.37 -14.79 -2.01
C ARG A 144 26.90 -15.79 -0.98
N SER A 145 26.52 -15.30 0.20
CA SER A 145 26.06 -16.13 1.31
C SER A 145 24.57 -15.86 1.55
N TYR A 146 24.22 -14.79 2.25
CA TYR A 146 22.83 -14.43 2.55
C TYR A 146 22.61 -12.92 2.43
N HIS A 147 21.36 -12.52 2.20
CA HIS A 147 20.94 -11.14 2.38
C HIS A 147 19.45 -11.01 2.70
N MET A 148 19.10 -9.86 3.29
CA MET A 148 17.75 -9.34 3.43
C MET A 148 17.54 -8.18 2.45
N ARG A 149 16.40 -8.12 1.76
CA ARG A 149 16.04 -7.00 0.90
C ARG A 149 14.55 -6.67 0.95
N LEU A 150 14.21 -5.44 0.60
CA LEU A 150 12.86 -5.04 0.21
C LEU A 150 12.73 -5.17 -1.29
N GLN A 151 11.57 -5.62 -1.77
CA GLN A 151 11.26 -5.57 -3.19
C GLN A 151 9.75 -5.49 -3.41
N ASP A 152 9.31 -4.43 -4.09
CA ASP A 152 7.91 -4.19 -4.48
C ASP A 152 6.90 -4.32 -3.32
N GLY A 153 7.28 -3.89 -2.12
CA GLY A 153 6.46 -4.00 -0.91
C GLY A 153 6.47 -5.34 -0.19
N SER A 154 7.41 -6.21 -0.53
CA SER A 154 7.65 -7.48 0.16
C SER A 154 9.04 -7.52 0.79
N LEU A 155 9.14 -8.18 1.93
CA LEU A 155 10.40 -8.52 2.58
C LEU A 155 10.91 -9.85 2.05
N TYR A 156 12.16 -9.88 1.60
CA TYR A 156 12.82 -11.07 1.07
C TYR A 156 13.99 -11.49 1.97
N MET A 157 14.12 -12.81 2.13
CA MET A 157 15.36 -13.46 2.52
C MET A 157 15.86 -14.33 1.37
N GLN A 158 17.13 -14.21 1.02
CA GLN A 158 17.77 -15.09 0.05
C GLN A 158 19.07 -15.64 0.63
N VAL A 159 19.25 -16.96 0.53
CA VAL A 159 20.39 -17.69 1.08
C VAL A 159 20.97 -18.63 0.03
N HIS A 160 22.27 -18.54 -0.19
CA HIS A 160 23.05 -19.46 -1.03
C HIS A 160 23.49 -20.65 -0.18
N TYR A 161 23.36 -21.84 -0.76
CA TYR A 161 23.84 -23.11 -0.17
C TYR A 161 24.87 -23.80 -1.10
N GLY A 162 25.39 -23.04 -2.04
CA GLY A 162 26.50 -23.37 -2.93
C GLY A 162 26.96 -22.11 -3.66
N SER A 163 27.92 -22.23 -4.58
CA SER A 163 28.53 -21.06 -5.26
C SER A 163 27.59 -20.32 -6.22
N SER A 164 26.50 -20.97 -6.65
CA SER A 164 25.49 -20.41 -7.57
C SER A 164 24.06 -20.81 -7.24
N THR A 165 23.86 -21.73 -6.30
CA THR A 165 22.56 -22.28 -5.91
C THR A 165 22.03 -21.57 -4.66
N PHE A 166 20.75 -21.19 -4.70
CA PHE A 166 20.13 -20.44 -3.61
C PHE A 166 18.66 -20.81 -3.41
N VAL A 167 18.19 -20.58 -2.20
CA VAL A 167 16.78 -20.54 -1.83
C VAL A 167 16.39 -19.11 -1.48
N PHE A 168 15.11 -18.79 -1.63
CA PHE A 168 14.58 -17.51 -1.16
C PHE A 168 13.12 -17.67 -0.78
N THR A 169 12.67 -16.77 0.07
CA THR A 169 11.26 -16.56 0.37
C THR A 169 10.96 -15.07 0.40
N ALA A 170 9.69 -14.72 0.22
CA ALA A 170 9.23 -13.35 0.22
C ALA A 170 7.84 -13.27 0.85
N GLN A 171 7.61 -12.24 1.67
CA GLN A 171 6.29 -11.98 2.26
C GLN A 171 5.89 -10.52 2.06
N PRO A 172 4.67 -10.23 1.58
CA PRO A 172 4.14 -8.87 1.53
C PRO A 172 4.19 -8.22 2.92
N LEU A 173 4.66 -6.98 2.99
CA LEU A 173 4.73 -6.26 4.25
C LEU A 173 3.32 -5.89 4.75
N PRO A 174 3.06 -5.97 6.08
CA PRO A 174 1.86 -5.40 6.67
C PRO A 174 1.95 -3.87 6.67
N VAL A 175 0.98 -3.17 7.24
CA VAL A 175 1.07 -1.72 7.47
C VAL A 175 2.17 -1.42 8.49
N LEU A 176 3.21 -0.70 8.06
CA LEU A 176 4.36 -0.33 8.89
C LEU A 176 4.37 1.18 9.18
N PRO A 177 4.82 1.60 10.36
CA PRO A 177 5.19 2.99 10.62
C PRO A 177 6.44 3.41 9.81
N ASP A 178 6.72 4.72 9.73
CA ASP A 178 7.92 5.26 9.07
C ASP A 178 9.19 4.54 9.54
N ARG A 179 9.39 4.44 10.86
CA ARG A 179 10.48 3.70 11.50
C ARG A 179 10.00 2.33 11.96
N ALA A 180 10.57 1.27 11.42
CA ALA A 180 10.26 -0.11 11.80
C ALA A 180 11.51 -1.00 11.78
N ALA A 181 11.44 -2.13 12.48
CA ALA A 181 12.41 -3.19 12.41
C ALA A 181 11.85 -4.40 11.67
N LEU A 182 12.67 -5.00 10.81
CA LEU A 182 12.38 -6.20 10.04
C LEU A 182 13.32 -7.33 10.47
N ARG A 183 12.80 -8.55 10.47
CA ARG A 183 13.55 -9.75 10.83
C ARG A 183 13.20 -10.91 9.90
N THR A 184 14.22 -11.64 9.47
CA THR A 184 14.07 -12.87 8.69
C THR A 184 14.90 -13.99 9.30
N VAL A 185 14.30 -15.15 9.49
CA VAL A 185 14.92 -16.33 10.10
C VAL A 185 14.91 -17.47 9.09
N LEU A 186 16.08 -18.03 8.81
CA LEU A 186 16.24 -19.34 8.17
C LEU A 186 16.49 -20.37 9.26
N ASP A 187 15.65 -21.40 9.27
CA ASP A 187 15.93 -22.69 9.89
C ASP A 187 16.43 -23.64 8.78
N ALA A 188 17.72 -23.94 8.82
CA ALA A 188 18.42 -24.65 7.75
C ALA A 188 18.13 -26.16 7.75
N ASP A 189 17.70 -26.70 8.90
CA ASP A 189 17.22 -28.07 9.09
C ASP A 189 15.98 -28.06 9.99
N ASN A 190 14.81 -28.03 9.36
CA ASN A 190 13.53 -27.90 10.05
C ASN A 190 13.11 -29.18 10.82
N GLY A 191 13.97 -30.20 10.90
CA GLY A 191 13.69 -31.48 11.56
C GLY A 191 12.68 -32.36 10.83
N ALA A 192 12.12 -31.90 9.71
CA ALA A 192 11.19 -32.62 8.84
C ALA A 192 11.84 -33.03 7.49
N GLY A 193 13.17 -32.99 7.42
CA GLY A 193 13.93 -33.36 6.23
C GLY A 193 14.04 -32.26 5.17
N GLY A 194 13.85 -30.99 5.55
CA GLY A 194 13.99 -29.83 4.68
C GLY A 194 14.45 -28.59 5.43
N TRP A 195 14.07 -27.40 4.95
CA TRP A 195 14.38 -26.11 5.58
C TRP A 195 13.11 -25.26 5.71
N SER A 196 13.16 -24.20 6.52
CA SER A 196 12.05 -23.24 6.63
C SER A 196 12.52 -21.80 6.79
N MET A 197 11.69 -20.83 6.38
CA MET A 197 11.95 -19.40 6.56
C MET A 197 10.73 -18.66 7.12
N THR A 198 10.98 -17.75 8.06
CA THR A 198 9.94 -16.95 8.72
C THR A 198 10.30 -15.47 8.74
N HIS A 199 9.30 -14.60 8.60
CA HIS A 199 9.45 -13.14 8.51
C HIS A 199 8.66 -12.44 9.62
N TYR A 200 9.26 -11.41 10.19
CA TYR A 200 8.69 -10.63 11.28
C TYR A 200 8.91 -9.14 11.07
N TRP A 201 8.09 -8.35 11.74
CA TRP A 201 8.31 -6.91 11.93
C TRP A 201 8.13 -6.53 13.41
N ALA A 202 8.65 -5.38 13.80
CA ALA A 202 8.46 -4.77 15.12
C ALA A 202 8.58 -3.24 15.03
N PRO A 203 8.09 -2.47 16.02
CA PRO A 203 8.33 -1.03 16.07
C PRO A 203 9.82 -0.66 16.19
N THR A 204 10.61 -1.48 16.91
CA THR A 204 12.07 -1.33 17.06
C THR A 204 12.73 -2.71 17.08
N ILE A 205 14.06 -2.77 16.92
CA ILE A 205 14.82 -4.02 16.92
C ILE A 205 14.74 -4.79 18.25
N ALA A 206 14.32 -4.12 19.33
CA ALA A 206 14.07 -4.73 20.63
C ALA A 206 12.79 -5.59 20.67
N GLY A 207 11.91 -5.48 19.68
CA GLY A 207 10.60 -6.12 19.67
C GLY A 207 9.52 -5.30 20.41
N PRO A 208 8.38 -5.91 20.76
CA PRO A 208 8.01 -7.30 20.46
C PRO A 208 7.89 -7.56 18.95
N TRP A 209 8.20 -8.78 18.52
CA TRP A 209 8.16 -9.19 17.11
C TRP A 209 6.80 -9.78 16.74
N THR A 210 6.21 -9.28 15.67
CA THR A 210 4.98 -9.79 15.06
C THR A 210 5.33 -10.51 13.77
N GLN A 211 4.88 -11.76 13.63
CA GLN A 211 5.08 -12.54 12.41
C GLN A 211 4.22 -11.98 11.27
N ILE A 212 4.78 -11.85 10.07
CA ILE A 212 4.10 -11.24 8.91
C ILE A 212 3.14 -12.22 8.24
N ALA A 213 3.53 -13.49 8.16
CA ALA A 213 2.76 -14.58 7.55
C ALA A 213 3.26 -15.92 8.09
N ASP A 214 2.56 -17.01 7.77
CA ASP A 214 2.97 -18.36 8.15
C ASP A 214 4.41 -18.69 7.71
N THR A 215 5.08 -19.52 8.51
CA THR A 215 6.41 -20.03 8.18
C THR A 215 6.35 -20.81 6.88
N PHE A 216 7.21 -20.44 5.93
CA PHE A 216 7.36 -21.19 4.69
C PHE A 216 8.29 -22.38 4.93
N SER A 217 7.80 -23.59 4.66
CA SER A 217 8.58 -24.83 4.77
C SER A 217 8.67 -25.54 3.44
N PHE A 218 9.84 -26.10 3.11
CA PHE A 218 10.08 -26.79 1.85
C PHE A 218 10.90 -28.06 2.07
N THR A 219 10.42 -29.19 1.55
CA THR A 219 10.99 -30.53 1.79
C THR A 219 11.45 -31.24 0.52
N ASP A 220 11.21 -30.68 -0.67
CA ASP A 220 11.68 -31.29 -1.94
C ASP A 220 13.20 -31.16 -2.11
N ILE A 221 13.82 -30.24 -1.36
CA ILE A 221 15.26 -30.15 -1.17
C ILE A 221 15.50 -30.41 0.32
N GLY A 222 16.48 -31.27 0.61
CA GLY A 222 16.88 -31.59 1.98
C GLY A 222 17.39 -30.37 2.77
N PRO A 223 17.80 -30.56 4.03
CA PRO A 223 18.45 -29.51 4.80
C PRO A 223 19.60 -28.87 4.03
N ILE A 224 19.76 -27.56 4.18
CA ILE A 224 20.74 -26.79 3.43
C ILE A 224 21.91 -26.36 4.32
N THR A 225 23.11 -26.33 3.76
CA THR A 225 24.28 -25.73 4.43
C THR A 225 24.53 -24.37 3.84
N VAL A 226 24.45 -23.31 4.65
CA VAL A 226 24.66 -21.94 4.19
C VAL A 226 26.09 -21.78 3.66
N HIS A 227 26.22 -21.21 2.46
CA HIS A 227 27.50 -21.01 1.78
C HIS A 227 28.33 -19.95 2.50
N THR A 228 29.56 -20.28 2.88
CA THR A 228 30.47 -19.33 3.52
C THR A 228 31.19 -18.47 2.49
N SER A 229 31.53 -17.23 2.84
CA SER A 229 32.14 -16.27 1.92
C SER A 229 33.08 -15.34 2.66
N THR A 230 34.20 -15.03 2.03
CA THR A 230 35.18 -14.06 2.53
C THR A 230 34.79 -12.60 2.28
N THR A 231 33.57 -12.35 1.78
CA THR A 231 33.05 -10.98 1.58
C THR A 231 32.72 -10.33 2.92
N PRO A 232 33.00 -9.02 3.09
CA PRO A 232 32.53 -8.24 4.23
C PRO A 232 31.00 -8.36 4.46
N LEU A 233 30.58 -8.36 5.72
CA LEU A 233 29.18 -8.13 6.05
C LEU A 233 28.89 -6.64 5.87
N THR A 234 27.89 -6.32 5.06
CA THR A 234 27.58 -4.95 4.65
C THR A 234 26.13 -4.63 4.96
N VAL A 235 25.89 -3.47 5.57
CA VAL A 235 24.59 -2.79 5.59
C VAL A 235 24.48 -2.04 4.27
N SER A 236 23.46 -2.35 3.48
CA SER A 236 23.23 -1.85 2.11
C SER A 236 24.25 -2.32 1.04
N PRO A 237 24.43 -3.64 0.81
CA PRO A 237 25.17 -4.13 -0.35
C PRO A 237 24.42 -3.85 -1.67
N SER A 238 25.04 -4.02 -2.85
CA SER A 238 24.38 -3.84 -4.15
C SER A 238 24.54 -5.05 -5.08
N HIS A 239 23.67 -5.15 -6.09
CA HIS A 239 23.85 -6.05 -7.23
C HIS A 239 23.04 -5.52 -8.43
N LEU A 240 23.64 -4.62 -9.21
CA LEU A 240 22.94 -3.92 -10.29
C LEU A 240 22.86 -4.69 -11.62
N ALA A 241 23.67 -5.74 -11.80
CA ALA A 241 23.74 -6.52 -13.03
C ALA A 241 22.64 -7.58 -13.18
N VAL A 242 21.61 -7.57 -12.33
CA VAL A 242 20.43 -8.47 -12.40
C VAL A 242 19.18 -7.68 -12.74
N THR A 243 18.13 -8.39 -13.20
CA THR A 243 16.82 -7.81 -13.49
C THR A 243 15.77 -8.41 -12.55
N PRO A 244 15.06 -7.59 -11.74
CA PRO A 244 15.31 -6.16 -11.52
C PRO A 244 16.65 -5.93 -10.78
N PRO A 245 17.30 -4.77 -10.99
CA PRO A 245 18.54 -4.43 -10.29
C PRO A 245 18.30 -4.32 -8.79
N ARG A 246 19.21 -4.88 -7.99
CA ARG A 246 19.16 -4.81 -6.52
C ARG A 246 20.00 -3.64 -6.07
N ARG A 247 19.33 -2.53 -5.81
CA ARG A 247 19.95 -1.24 -5.52
C ARG A 247 20.37 -1.16 -4.05
N PRO A 248 21.42 -0.38 -3.74
CA PRO A 248 21.70 -0.01 -2.35
C PRO A 248 20.54 0.83 -1.78
N PHE A 249 20.41 0.78 -0.47
CA PHE A 249 19.43 1.49 0.32
C PHE A 249 19.71 3.00 0.39
N GLU A 250 18.62 3.78 0.29
CA GLU A 250 18.57 5.22 0.56
C GLU A 250 17.61 5.46 1.72
N GLY A 251 18.09 6.13 2.77
CA GLY A 251 17.28 6.42 3.95
C GLY A 251 18.09 6.40 5.25
N LYS A 252 17.40 6.09 6.35
CA LYS A 252 17.96 6.10 7.71
C LYS A 252 18.07 4.68 8.25
N VAL A 253 19.21 4.32 8.82
CA VAL A 253 19.42 3.04 9.51
C VAL A 253 19.75 3.29 10.97
N TYR A 254 18.99 2.68 11.87
CA TYR A 254 19.17 2.84 13.32
C TYR A 254 20.05 1.74 13.90
N ALA A 255 19.80 0.49 13.52
CA ALA A 255 20.57 -0.65 13.97
C ALA A 255 20.42 -1.85 13.02
N ALA A 256 21.34 -2.81 13.11
CA ALA A 256 21.18 -4.12 12.49
C ALA A 256 21.79 -5.21 13.37
N GLN A 257 21.34 -6.46 13.22
CA GLN A 257 21.89 -7.62 13.90
C GLN A 257 21.97 -8.83 12.98
N VAL A 258 22.99 -9.66 13.20
CA VAL A 258 23.11 -10.98 12.57
C VAL A 258 23.32 -12.00 13.67
N TRP A 259 22.52 -13.05 13.63
CA TRP A 259 22.61 -14.20 14.52
C TRP A 259 22.88 -15.47 13.70
N GLY A 260 23.79 -16.30 14.17
CA GLY A 260 24.11 -17.61 13.60
C GLY A 260 23.92 -18.70 14.63
N ALA A 261 23.07 -19.70 14.34
CA ALA A 261 22.74 -20.80 15.26
C ALA A 261 22.43 -20.31 16.71
N GLY A 262 21.66 -19.23 16.83
CA GLY A 262 21.26 -18.65 18.12
C GLY A 262 22.30 -17.77 18.82
N VAL A 263 23.46 -17.51 18.21
CA VAL A 263 24.50 -16.62 18.76
C VAL A 263 24.53 -15.29 18.01
N LEU A 264 24.57 -14.16 18.74
CA LEU A 264 24.74 -12.83 18.15
C LEU A 264 26.18 -12.65 17.64
N VAL A 265 26.36 -12.44 16.34
CA VAL A 265 27.69 -12.39 15.70
C VAL A 265 28.05 -11.02 15.11
N ALA A 266 27.07 -10.13 14.93
CA ALA A 266 27.24 -8.72 14.59
C ALA A 266 26.03 -7.91 15.09
N SER A 267 26.25 -6.68 15.58
CA SER A 267 25.21 -5.83 16.18
C SER A 267 25.53 -4.32 16.10
N PRO A 268 25.76 -3.73 14.92
CA PRO A 268 25.97 -2.29 14.81
C PRO A 268 24.74 -1.50 15.31
N ASP A 269 24.97 -0.61 16.27
CA ASP A 269 24.00 0.39 16.74
C ASP A 269 24.50 1.79 16.37
N PHE A 270 23.81 2.41 15.42
CA PHE A 270 24.16 3.73 14.90
C PHE A 270 23.57 4.86 15.75
N THR A 271 22.58 4.57 16.60
CA THR A 271 21.93 5.57 17.47
C THR A 271 22.84 6.02 18.61
N ALA A 272 23.74 5.15 19.04
CA ALA A 272 24.72 5.41 20.10
C ALA A 272 25.96 6.19 19.62
N GLN A 273 26.17 6.33 18.31
CA GLN A 273 27.41 6.90 17.78
C GLN A 273 27.39 8.44 17.76
N PRO A 274 28.51 9.12 18.09
CA PRO A 274 28.64 10.57 17.90
C PRO A 274 28.63 10.99 16.41
N LEU A 275 28.22 12.23 16.14
CA LEU A 275 28.39 12.85 14.82
C LEU A 275 29.87 12.88 14.41
N GLY A 276 30.15 12.65 13.12
CA GLY A 276 31.52 12.63 12.59
C GLY A 276 32.29 11.32 12.81
N THR A 277 31.71 10.35 13.54
CA THR A 277 32.24 8.98 13.62
C THR A 277 32.37 8.38 12.22
N THR A 278 33.50 7.73 11.92
CA THR A 278 33.75 7.05 10.63
C THR A 278 33.81 5.52 10.76
N GLY A 279 33.72 5.00 11.99
CA GLY A 279 33.75 3.59 12.31
C GLY A 279 33.74 3.34 13.82
N PHE A 280 33.36 2.14 14.24
CA PHE A 280 33.26 1.74 15.65
C PHE A 280 33.26 0.20 15.78
N THR A 281 33.61 -0.31 16.96
CA THR A 281 33.45 -1.74 17.28
C THR A 281 32.07 -1.98 17.89
N ASP A 282 31.32 -2.94 17.37
CA ASP A 282 30.00 -3.29 17.90
C ASP A 282 30.08 -4.18 19.16
N SER A 283 28.92 -4.46 19.78
CA SER A 283 28.85 -5.27 21.01
C SER A 283 29.20 -6.75 20.80
N ALA A 284 29.32 -7.22 19.55
CA ALA A 284 29.77 -8.57 19.19
C ALA A 284 31.27 -8.61 18.80
N GLY A 285 31.98 -7.48 18.94
CA GLY A 285 33.41 -7.37 18.65
C GLY A 285 33.74 -7.23 17.15
N ARG A 286 32.81 -6.73 16.33
CA ARG A 286 33.06 -6.46 14.90
C ARG A 286 33.41 -5.00 14.68
N ASP A 287 34.49 -4.75 13.93
CA ASP A 287 34.92 -3.40 13.57
C ASP A 287 34.18 -2.90 12.33
N TRP A 288 33.27 -1.97 12.51
CA TRP A 288 32.49 -1.34 11.45
C TRP A 288 33.17 -0.07 10.94
N SER A 289 33.10 0.14 9.63
CA SER A 289 33.57 1.35 8.94
C SER A 289 32.50 1.87 7.99
N TYR A 290 32.45 3.19 7.79
CA TYR A 290 31.54 3.84 6.84
C TYR A 290 32.27 4.18 5.55
N ASN A 291 31.59 4.01 4.41
CA ASN A 291 32.17 4.28 3.09
C ASN A 291 31.47 5.44 2.37
N GLY A 292 32.22 6.14 1.51
CA GLY A 292 31.71 7.22 0.68
C GLY A 292 31.03 8.31 1.49
N THR A 293 29.75 8.54 1.20
CA THR A 293 28.91 9.58 1.83
C THR A 293 28.16 9.09 3.07
N ALA A 294 28.30 7.83 3.47
CA ALA A 294 27.66 7.29 4.65
C ALA A 294 28.18 7.98 5.92
N ARG A 295 27.27 8.43 6.78
CA ARG A 295 27.61 9.19 7.99
C ARG A 295 26.54 9.08 9.07
N ILE A 296 26.93 9.33 10.31
CA ILE A 296 25.96 9.56 11.40
C ILE A 296 25.35 10.95 11.24
N SER A 297 24.03 11.00 11.25
CA SER A 297 23.22 12.21 11.14
C SER A 297 22.15 12.23 12.24
N GLU A 298 21.67 13.42 12.55
CA GLU A 298 20.54 13.68 13.47
C GLU A 298 19.63 14.76 12.89
N ARG A 299 19.47 14.80 11.56
CA ARG A 299 18.72 15.87 10.89
C ARG A 299 17.27 15.46 10.64
N ALA A 300 16.35 16.36 10.93
CA ALA A 300 14.96 16.26 10.52
C ALA A 300 14.73 17.20 9.34
N TYR A 301 14.49 16.65 8.16
CA TYR A 301 14.24 17.42 6.94
C TYR A 301 12.88 18.11 7.01
N ARG A 302 12.86 19.40 6.66
CA ARG A 302 11.66 20.24 6.58
C ARG A 302 11.26 20.53 5.13
N PHE A 303 12.23 20.47 4.21
CA PHE A 303 12.00 20.67 2.79
C PHE A 303 13.05 19.96 1.93
N HIS A 304 12.61 19.33 0.85
CA HIS A 304 13.41 18.88 -0.28
C HIS A 304 12.77 19.40 -1.56
N GLY A 305 13.53 20.15 -2.35
CA GLY A 305 13.02 20.74 -3.59
C GLY A 305 14.13 21.10 -4.56
N GLU A 306 13.75 21.84 -5.58
CA GLU A 306 14.65 22.23 -6.65
C GLU A 306 14.48 23.71 -6.97
N ILE A 307 15.60 24.42 -7.13
CA ILE A 307 15.64 25.83 -7.48
C ILE A 307 15.37 26.00 -8.96
N SER A 308 14.34 26.76 -9.31
CA SER A 308 13.96 26.98 -10.72
C SER A 308 14.79 28.10 -11.37
N THR A 309 15.09 29.16 -10.61
CA THR A 309 15.77 30.36 -11.09
C THR A 309 16.70 30.93 -10.03
N TRP A 310 17.71 31.70 -10.48
CA TRP A 310 18.71 32.34 -9.61
C TRP A 310 18.68 33.87 -9.82
N PRO A 311 17.72 34.59 -9.21
CA PRO A 311 17.63 36.05 -9.28
C PRO A 311 18.87 36.74 -8.73
N LYS A 312 19.24 37.89 -9.30
CA LYS A 312 20.41 38.66 -8.86
C LYS A 312 19.95 40.06 -8.58
N GLU A 313 20.14 40.48 -7.34
CA GLU A 313 19.70 41.77 -6.85
C GLU A 313 20.87 42.46 -6.14
N TRP A 314 20.95 43.78 -6.25
CA TRP A 314 22.02 44.55 -5.65
C TRP A 314 21.58 45.98 -5.35
N VAL A 315 22.21 46.57 -4.34
CA VAL A 315 22.12 48.02 -4.11
C VAL A 315 23.03 48.74 -5.12
N PRO A 316 22.57 49.81 -5.79
CA PRO A 316 23.44 50.64 -6.62
C PRO A 316 24.69 51.09 -5.85
N GLY A 317 25.88 50.68 -6.30
CA GLY A 317 27.15 50.90 -5.59
C GLY A 317 27.76 49.64 -4.96
N GLY A 318 27.06 48.49 -4.96
CA GLY A 318 27.62 47.18 -4.63
C GLY A 318 27.83 46.90 -3.14
N SER A 319 27.27 47.73 -2.25
CA SER A 319 27.36 47.53 -0.79
C SER A 319 26.63 46.27 -0.32
N ASP A 320 25.66 45.81 -1.10
CA ASP A 320 24.96 44.55 -0.88
C ASP A 320 24.53 43.93 -2.20
N VAL A 321 24.71 42.61 -2.31
CA VAL A 321 24.36 41.80 -3.47
C VAL A 321 23.79 40.48 -2.95
N TRP A 322 22.61 40.09 -3.43
CA TRP A 322 21.90 38.92 -2.94
C TRP A 322 21.20 38.14 -4.06
N CYS A 323 20.78 36.94 -3.71
CA CYS A 323 19.99 36.05 -4.56
C CYS A 323 18.79 35.57 -3.75
N SER A 324 17.60 36.08 -4.09
CA SER A 324 16.33 35.64 -3.50
C SER A 324 15.86 34.40 -4.24
N VAL A 325 15.99 33.25 -3.58
CA VAL A 325 15.73 31.94 -4.15
C VAL A 325 14.31 31.52 -3.80
N GLU A 326 13.60 31.06 -4.84
CA GLU A 326 12.38 30.27 -4.72
C GLU A 326 12.68 28.86 -5.22
N ALA A 327 12.48 27.88 -4.36
CA ALA A 327 12.56 26.47 -4.69
C ALA A 327 11.18 25.84 -4.58
N SER A 328 10.95 24.80 -5.38
CA SER A 328 9.68 24.06 -5.34
C SER A 328 9.92 22.57 -5.24
N GLY A 329 8.94 21.86 -4.70
CA GLY A 329 8.92 20.41 -4.67
C GLY A 329 8.83 19.78 -6.06
N VAL A 330 8.88 18.45 -6.09
CA VAL A 330 8.95 17.65 -7.32
C VAL A 330 7.69 17.75 -8.19
N LEU A 331 6.52 18.03 -7.61
CA LEU A 331 5.26 18.22 -8.33
C LEU A 331 5.37 19.31 -9.39
N ARG A 332 6.06 20.43 -9.09
CA ARG A 332 6.29 21.49 -10.08
C ARG A 332 6.94 20.94 -11.35
N ARG A 333 7.92 20.04 -11.21
CA ARG A 333 8.64 19.45 -12.35
C ARG A 333 7.75 18.48 -13.12
N TYR A 334 6.98 17.65 -12.42
CA TYR A 334 6.07 16.70 -13.08
C TYR A 334 4.94 17.41 -13.83
N ASP A 335 4.52 18.58 -13.35
CA ASP A 335 3.52 19.44 -14.00
C ASP A 335 4.03 20.17 -15.25
N GLN A 336 5.35 20.29 -15.45
CA GLN A 336 5.88 20.90 -16.69
C GLN A 336 5.70 20.02 -17.94
N GLY A 337 5.44 18.72 -17.77
CA GLY A 337 5.41 17.75 -18.86
C GLY A 337 4.01 17.54 -19.43
N THR A 338 3.59 18.37 -20.39
CA THR A 338 2.22 18.33 -20.96
C THR A 338 2.02 17.29 -22.07
N LYS A 339 2.90 16.27 -22.15
CA LYS A 339 2.81 15.25 -23.20
C LYS A 339 2.10 14.03 -22.63
N ALA A 340 0.94 13.70 -23.19
CA ALA A 340 0.25 12.46 -22.89
C ALA A 340 1.15 11.24 -23.12
N LEU A 341 1.11 10.29 -22.18
CA LEU A 341 1.71 8.99 -22.36
C LEU A 341 1.07 8.28 -23.56
N ASN A 342 1.86 7.49 -24.27
CA ASN A 342 1.33 6.61 -25.29
C ASN A 342 0.36 5.59 -24.65
N SER A 343 -0.49 4.98 -25.48
CA SER A 343 -1.40 3.92 -25.04
C SER A 343 -0.67 2.76 -24.34
N THR A 344 -1.39 2.01 -23.51
CA THR A 344 -0.81 0.94 -22.71
C THR A 344 -0.16 -0.14 -23.57
N LEU A 345 -0.76 -0.54 -24.70
CA LEU A 345 -0.14 -1.49 -25.62
C LEU A 345 1.11 -0.90 -26.28
N ARG A 346 1.06 0.36 -26.73
CA ARG A 346 2.21 1.03 -27.36
C ARG A 346 3.38 1.25 -26.41
N ARG A 347 3.15 1.29 -25.10
CA ARG A 347 4.21 1.31 -24.07
C ARG A 347 4.69 -0.09 -23.72
N ARG A 348 3.76 -1.03 -23.54
CA ARG A 348 4.06 -2.39 -23.06
C ARG A 348 4.80 -3.23 -24.09
N ILE A 349 4.39 -3.23 -25.35
CA ILE A 349 4.97 -4.14 -26.35
C ILE A 349 6.46 -3.86 -26.59
N PRO A 350 6.93 -2.61 -26.78
CA PRO A 350 8.36 -2.32 -26.92
C PRO A 350 9.21 -2.73 -25.70
N SER A 351 8.64 -2.72 -24.48
CA SER A 351 9.35 -3.15 -23.27
C SER A 351 9.73 -4.64 -23.26
N GLY A 352 9.06 -5.45 -24.10
CA GLY A 352 9.37 -6.87 -24.30
C GLY A 352 10.45 -7.15 -25.34
N ASN A 353 11.13 -6.13 -25.86
CA ASN A 353 12.13 -6.24 -26.94
C ASN A 353 11.64 -7.08 -28.14
N PRO A 354 10.52 -6.69 -28.77
CA PRO A 354 10.00 -7.40 -29.94
C PRO A 354 10.98 -7.31 -31.11
N ILE A 355 10.96 -8.31 -31.99
CA ILE A 355 11.71 -8.30 -33.26
C ILE A 355 11.17 -7.18 -34.17
N ALA A 356 9.84 -7.05 -34.24
CA ALA A 356 9.16 -5.98 -34.97
C ALA A 356 7.82 -5.62 -34.33
N TYR A 357 7.39 -4.37 -34.45
CA TYR A 357 6.12 -3.91 -33.91
C TYR A 357 5.58 -2.67 -34.66
N TRP A 358 4.30 -2.69 -35.01
CA TRP A 358 3.58 -1.57 -35.64
C TRP A 358 2.29 -1.31 -34.86
N HIS A 359 2.08 -0.07 -34.43
CA HIS A 359 0.99 0.24 -33.49
C HIS A 359 -0.35 0.54 -34.17
N PHE A 360 -0.37 1.09 -35.39
CA PHE A 360 -1.60 1.48 -36.13
C PHE A 360 -2.44 2.58 -35.44
N GLU A 361 -1.78 3.50 -34.74
CA GLU A 361 -2.43 4.58 -33.96
C GLU A 361 -2.25 5.95 -34.64
N GLU A 362 -2.15 5.92 -35.97
CA GLU A 362 -1.86 7.08 -36.77
C GLU A 362 -3.07 8.00 -36.93
N ASP A 363 -2.80 9.31 -37.01
CA ASP A 363 -3.82 10.31 -37.30
C ASP A 363 -4.36 10.17 -38.73
N ARG A 364 -5.55 10.73 -38.96
CA ARG A 364 -6.40 10.54 -40.14
C ARG A 364 -5.69 10.65 -41.51
N GLU A 365 -4.72 11.54 -41.63
CA GLU A 365 -4.03 11.82 -42.90
C GLU A 365 -2.85 10.88 -43.21
N SER A 366 -2.62 9.88 -42.36
CA SER A 366 -1.47 9.01 -42.49
C SER A 366 -1.58 8.06 -43.68
N SER A 367 -0.42 7.61 -44.17
CA SER A 367 -0.33 6.67 -45.31
C SER A 367 0.43 5.39 -44.98
N ARG A 368 0.93 5.25 -43.76
CA ARG A 368 1.77 4.13 -43.29
C ARG A 368 1.64 3.97 -41.77
N ALA A 369 1.81 2.76 -41.26
CA ALA A 369 1.91 2.51 -39.81
C ALA A 369 3.37 2.58 -39.35
N TYR A 370 3.68 3.45 -38.40
CA TYR A 370 5.00 3.63 -37.83
C TYR A 370 5.39 2.47 -36.89
N SER A 371 6.69 2.20 -36.82
CA SER A 371 7.29 1.28 -35.85
C SER A 371 8.21 2.05 -34.90
N PRO A 372 8.02 1.96 -33.56
CA PRO A 372 8.95 2.53 -32.60
C PRO A 372 10.21 1.68 -32.40
N ILE A 373 10.28 0.49 -32.99
CA ILE A 373 11.42 -0.42 -32.86
C ILE A 373 12.52 0.00 -33.82
N ALA A 374 13.73 0.21 -33.29
CA ALA A 374 14.88 0.62 -34.08
C ALA A 374 15.18 -0.40 -35.20
N GLY A 375 15.41 0.09 -36.43
CA GLY A 375 15.72 -0.75 -37.59
C GLY A 375 14.51 -1.39 -38.29
N VAL A 376 13.29 -1.22 -37.76
CA VAL A 376 12.06 -1.72 -38.38
C VAL A 376 11.42 -0.62 -39.23
N ALA A 377 11.19 -0.90 -40.52
CA ALA A 377 10.54 0.05 -41.42
C ALA A 377 9.04 0.15 -41.14
N ALA A 378 8.43 1.30 -41.45
CA ALA A 378 6.97 1.48 -41.37
C ALA A 378 6.23 0.50 -42.29
N ALA A 379 5.11 -0.06 -41.83
CA ALA A 379 4.28 -0.97 -42.62
C ALA A 379 3.50 -0.19 -43.68
N SER A 380 3.42 -0.76 -44.89
CA SER A 380 2.59 -0.23 -45.98
C SER A 380 1.18 -0.77 -45.83
N VAL A 381 0.22 0.14 -45.66
CA VAL A 381 -1.20 -0.18 -45.49
C VAL A 381 -2.01 0.67 -46.44
N THR A 382 -2.92 0.07 -47.20
CA THR A 382 -3.80 0.80 -48.13
C THR A 382 -5.24 0.35 -47.96
N GLY A 383 -6.20 1.19 -48.36
CA GLY A 383 -7.62 0.89 -48.26
C GLY A 383 -8.15 0.87 -46.82
N VAL A 384 -7.64 1.76 -45.95
CA VAL A 384 -8.09 1.89 -44.57
C VAL A 384 -8.51 3.32 -44.25
N GLU A 385 -9.45 3.48 -43.33
CA GLU A 385 -9.78 4.76 -42.70
C GLU A 385 -9.03 4.85 -41.36
N TRP A 386 -7.99 5.69 -41.28
CA TRP A 386 -7.19 5.87 -40.06
C TRP A 386 -7.98 6.55 -38.95
N ALA A 387 -7.53 6.37 -37.71
CA ALA A 387 -8.10 6.98 -36.50
C ALA A 387 -9.63 6.88 -36.40
N SER A 388 -10.20 5.69 -36.67
CA SER A 388 -11.65 5.52 -36.83
C SER A 388 -12.33 4.77 -35.69
N LEU A 389 -11.63 3.84 -35.04
CA LEU A 389 -12.21 2.97 -34.00
C LEU A 389 -11.52 3.22 -32.66
N ASP A 390 -12.22 3.87 -31.73
CA ASP A 390 -11.69 4.37 -30.46
C ASP A 390 -12.16 3.57 -29.22
N THR A 391 -12.82 2.43 -29.45
CA THR A 391 -13.43 1.62 -28.40
C THR A 391 -12.45 0.70 -27.65
N LEU A 392 -11.23 0.52 -28.15
CA LEU A 392 -10.18 -0.26 -27.47
C LEU A 392 -9.52 0.61 -26.39
N PRO A 393 -9.76 0.35 -25.09
CA PRO A 393 -9.23 1.20 -24.01
C PRO A 393 -7.70 1.27 -23.94
N SER A 394 -7.02 0.27 -24.50
CA SER A 394 -5.57 0.10 -24.46
C SER A 394 -4.82 0.70 -25.65
N SER A 395 -5.55 1.43 -26.51
CA SER A 395 -5.03 2.03 -27.74
C SER A 395 -5.57 3.45 -27.94
N LYS A 396 -4.90 4.20 -28.81
CA LYS A 396 -5.53 5.33 -29.50
C LYS A 396 -6.45 4.81 -30.62
N PRO A 397 -7.25 5.66 -31.30
CA PRO A 397 -8.13 5.18 -32.35
C PRO A 397 -7.39 4.39 -33.45
N LEU A 398 -7.83 3.17 -33.72
CA LEU A 398 -7.25 2.25 -34.71
C LEU A 398 -7.94 2.40 -36.07
N PRO A 399 -7.31 1.95 -37.17
CA PRO A 399 -7.90 2.03 -38.50
C PRO A 399 -9.04 1.04 -38.70
N LYS A 400 -10.00 1.45 -39.54
CA LYS A 400 -11.09 0.62 -40.04
C LYS A 400 -10.80 0.20 -41.48
N LEU A 401 -10.96 -1.09 -41.80
CA LEU A 401 -10.72 -1.64 -43.13
C LEU A 401 -11.85 -1.26 -44.11
N SER A 402 -11.50 -0.91 -45.35
CA SER A 402 -12.46 -0.82 -46.46
C SER A 402 -12.66 -2.18 -47.15
N ALA A 403 -13.59 -2.26 -48.11
CA ALA A 403 -13.84 -3.47 -48.91
C ALA A 403 -12.65 -3.98 -49.74
N ALA A 404 -11.56 -3.20 -49.86
CA ALA A 404 -10.34 -3.60 -50.54
C ALA A 404 -9.12 -2.97 -49.84
N ALA A 405 -8.54 -3.69 -48.89
CA ALA A 405 -7.41 -3.22 -48.08
C ALA A 405 -6.22 -4.18 -48.14
N THR A 406 -5.00 -3.66 -48.00
CA THR A 406 -3.79 -4.51 -48.00
C THR A 406 -2.79 -4.09 -46.94
N LEU A 407 -2.02 -5.07 -46.47
CA LEU A 407 -0.93 -4.91 -45.52
C LEU A 407 0.36 -5.53 -46.07
N SER A 408 1.46 -4.80 -45.95
CA SER A 408 2.82 -5.32 -46.09
C SER A 408 3.71 -4.75 -44.99
N ALA A 409 4.13 -5.61 -44.06
CA ALA A 409 5.01 -5.29 -42.96
C ALA A 409 6.28 -6.17 -43.03
N ILE A 410 7.42 -5.56 -43.31
CA ILE A 410 8.70 -6.26 -43.47
C ILE A 410 9.38 -6.43 -42.11
N VAL A 411 9.76 -7.66 -41.78
CA VAL A 411 10.45 -7.98 -40.53
C VAL A 411 11.95 -7.99 -40.82
N PRO A 412 12.77 -7.25 -40.05
CA PRO A 412 14.22 -7.23 -40.25
C PRO A 412 14.84 -8.61 -39.97
N ASP A 413 16.06 -8.76 -40.49
CA ASP A 413 16.85 -9.97 -40.23
C ASP A 413 17.13 -10.14 -38.73
N HIS A 414 16.94 -11.35 -38.22
CA HIS A 414 17.11 -11.70 -36.81
C HIS A 414 17.51 -13.18 -36.66
N ASP A 415 18.01 -13.53 -35.49
CA ASP A 415 18.35 -14.92 -35.15
C ASP A 415 17.07 -15.79 -35.16
N PRO A 416 17.01 -16.90 -35.91
CA PRO A 416 15.84 -17.78 -35.95
C PRO A 416 15.43 -18.38 -34.59
N GLY A 417 16.31 -18.42 -33.58
CA GLY A 417 15.96 -18.69 -32.16
C GLY A 417 15.24 -20.02 -31.83
N GLY A 418 14.92 -20.84 -32.83
CA GLY A 418 14.07 -22.03 -32.70
C GLY A 418 12.58 -21.75 -32.43
N GLN A 419 12.17 -20.48 -32.37
CA GLN A 419 10.80 -20.09 -32.03
C GLN A 419 10.51 -18.64 -32.44
N TRP A 420 9.23 -18.31 -32.58
CA TRP A 420 8.72 -16.94 -32.72
C TRP A 420 7.21 -16.88 -32.44
N HIS A 421 6.70 -15.67 -32.22
CA HIS A 421 5.28 -15.41 -31.98
C HIS A 421 4.83 -14.15 -32.73
N VAL A 422 3.77 -14.26 -33.54
CA VAL A 422 3.07 -13.15 -34.17
C VAL A 422 1.75 -12.91 -33.46
N GLU A 423 1.49 -11.67 -33.06
CA GLU A 423 0.30 -11.28 -32.32
C GLU A 423 -0.21 -9.90 -32.75
N PHE A 424 -1.53 -9.74 -32.86
CA PHE A 424 -2.20 -8.48 -33.18
C PHE A 424 -3.62 -8.42 -32.59
N VAL A 425 -4.20 -7.22 -32.51
CA VAL A 425 -5.61 -7.01 -32.15
C VAL A 425 -6.44 -6.75 -33.40
N TYR A 426 -7.66 -7.29 -33.43
CA TYR A 426 -8.67 -6.96 -34.43
C TYR A 426 -10.05 -6.83 -33.78
N ASN A 427 -10.98 -6.17 -34.48
CA ASN A 427 -12.39 -6.16 -34.11
C ASN A 427 -13.19 -6.43 -35.38
N ALA A 428 -14.00 -7.49 -35.38
CA ALA A 428 -14.79 -7.87 -36.54
C ALA A 428 -16.17 -7.19 -36.60
N ASP A 429 -16.51 -6.34 -35.63
CA ASP A 429 -17.80 -5.63 -35.53
C ASP A 429 -19.01 -6.56 -35.72
N ASP A 430 -18.95 -7.75 -35.11
CA ASP A 430 -19.93 -8.83 -35.23
C ASP A 430 -20.15 -9.36 -36.67
N THR A 431 -19.24 -9.04 -37.61
CA THR A 431 -19.30 -9.46 -39.02
C THR A 431 -18.40 -10.66 -39.32
N ALA A 432 -18.86 -11.86 -38.95
CA ALA A 432 -18.14 -13.10 -39.25
C ALA A 432 -18.14 -13.43 -40.76
N PRO A 433 -17.00 -13.81 -41.38
CA PRO A 433 -16.96 -14.18 -42.78
C PRO A 433 -17.74 -15.47 -43.07
N VAL A 434 -18.45 -15.54 -44.20
CA VAL A 434 -19.23 -16.73 -44.61
C VAL A 434 -18.39 -17.83 -45.27
N ALA A 435 -17.16 -17.50 -45.71
CA ALA A 435 -16.21 -18.42 -46.33
C ALA A 435 -14.81 -18.21 -45.73
N ASP A 436 -13.92 -19.19 -45.88
CA ASP A 436 -12.52 -19.09 -45.42
C ASP A 436 -11.88 -17.82 -46.00
N THR A 437 -11.64 -16.83 -45.14
CA THR A 437 -11.12 -15.52 -45.51
C THR A 437 -9.76 -15.32 -44.84
N GLU A 438 -8.72 -15.07 -45.63
CA GLU A 438 -7.37 -14.82 -45.10
C GLU A 438 -7.36 -13.50 -44.32
N ILE A 439 -6.98 -13.56 -43.04
CA ILE A 439 -6.84 -12.39 -42.18
C ILE A 439 -5.39 -11.92 -42.16
N VAL A 440 -4.43 -12.84 -42.02
CA VAL A 440 -2.99 -12.56 -42.03
C VAL A 440 -2.21 -13.74 -42.61
N SER A 441 -1.17 -13.44 -43.37
CA SER A 441 -0.12 -14.35 -43.81
C SER A 441 1.23 -14.02 -43.16
N VAL A 442 1.89 -15.03 -42.57
CA VAL A 442 3.24 -14.95 -41.99
C VAL A 442 4.23 -15.64 -42.93
N SER A 443 5.19 -14.88 -43.47
CA SER A 443 6.31 -15.43 -44.26
C SER A 443 7.49 -15.78 -43.36
N ALA A 444 8.08 -16.96 -43.56
CA ALA A 444 9.21 -17.45 -42.78
C ALA A 444 10.26 -18.18 -43.65
N THR A 445 11.45 -18.42 -43.09
CA THR A 445 12.55 -19.13 -43.79
C THR A 445 12.63 -20.63 -43.51
N GLY A 446 11.81 -21.15 -42.60
CA GLY A 446 11.81 -22.55 -42.17
C GLY A 446 11.26 -23.52 -43.23
N THR A 447 10.88 -24.71 -42.78
CA THR A 447 10.23 -25.71 -43.65
C THR A 447 8.91 -25.18 -44.20
N VAL A 448 8.12 -24.51 -43.37
CA VAL A 448 6.92 -23.78 -43.80
C VAL A 448 7.32 -22.33 -44.12
N ARG A 449 7.20 -21.94 -45.39
CA ARG A 449 7.59 -20.62 -45.92
C ARG A 449 6.49 -19.58 -45.82
N ARG A 450 5.23 -20.00 -45.84
CA ARG A 450 4.08 -19.11 -45.65
C ARG A 450 3.01 -19.80 -44.81
N TRP A 451 2.64 -19.20 -43.70
CA TRP A 451 1.47 -19.56 -42.91
C TRP A 451 0.34 -18.60 -43.25
N SER A 452 -0.78 -19.11 -43.75
CA SER A 452 -2.01 -18.35 -44.03
C SER A 452 -3.04 -18.67 -42.94
N LEU A 453 -3.48 -17.64 -42.24
CA LEU A 453 -4.46 -17.71 -41.15
C LEU A 453 -5.80 -17.21 -41.68
N ASN A 454 -6.79 -18.10 -41.73
CA ASN A 454 -8.09 -17.83 -42.34
C ASN A 454 -9.20 -17.96 -41.29
N LEU A 455 -10.18 -17.07 -41.33
CA LEU A 455 -11.36 -17.12 -40.46
C LEU A 455 -12.64 -17.24 -41.27
N ARG A 456 -13.61 -17.93 -40.70
CA ARG A 456 -15.02 -17.93 -41.09
C ARG A 456 -15.90 -18.25 -39.87
N ASN A 457 -17.19 -18.02 -39.99
CA ASN A 457 -18.13 -18.37 -38.93
C ASN A 457 -17.97 -19.85 -38.47
N GLY A 458 -17.72 -20.05 -37.19
CA GLY A 458 -17.53 -21.37 -36.56
C GLY A 458 -16.20 -22.08 -36.85
N SER A 459 -15.28 -21.51 -37.65
CA SER A 459 -14.00 -22.16 -37.91
C SER A 459 -12.85 -21.19 -38.24
N ALA A 460 -11.68 -21.45 -37.65
CA ALA A 460 -10.40 -20.91 -38.09
C ALA A 460 -9.59 -21.97 -38.84
N ARG A 461 -8.84 -21.59 -39.87
CA ARG A 461 -8.06 -22.51 -40.69
C ARG A 461 -6.63 -22.02 -40.87
N VAL A 462 -5.67 -22.90 -40.60
CA VAL A 462 -4.23 -22.67 -40.77
C VAL A 462 -3.75 -23.48 -41.97
N ILE A 463 -3.16 -22.78 -42.96
CA ILE A 463 -2.56 -23.39 -44.14
C ILE A 463 -1.08 -23.00 -44.19
N GLY A 464 -0.19 -23.99 -44.20
CA GLY A 464 1.26 -23.79 -44.28
C GLY A 464 1.80 -24.28 -45.61
N TYR A 465 2.45 -23.41 -46.37
CA TYR A 465 3.06 -23.73 -47.66
C TYR A 465 4.58 -23.86 -47.56
N ASP A 466 5.16 -24.88 -48.19
CA ASP A 466 6.61 -25.03 -48.30
C ASP A 466 7.22 -24.12 -49.40
N ALA A 467 8.53 -24.26 -49.64
CA ALA A 467 9.25 -23.46 -50.64
C ALA A 467 8.80 -23.69 -52.09
N SER A 468 8.10 -24.78 -52.39
CA SER A 468 7.52 -25.07 -53.71
C SER A 468 6.10 -24.51 -53.88
N GLY A 469 5.51 -23.98 -52.80
CA GLY A 469 4.10 -23.56 -52.76
C GLY A 469 3.13 -24.70 -52.47
N THR A 470 3.62 -25.86 -52.01
CA THR A 470 2.78 -27.00 -51.66
C THR A 470 2.30 -26.86 -50.21
N ALA A 471 1.01 -27.09 -49.94
CA ALA A 471 0.46 -27.06 -48.59
C ALA A 471 0.92 -28.29 -47.79
N VAL A 472 1.80 -28.09 -46.82
CA VAL A 472 2.31 -29.09 -45.88
C VAL A 472 1.58 -29.05 -44.52
N VAL A 473 0.88 -27.96 -44.24
CA VAL A 473 -0.11 -27.85 -43.17
C VAL A 473 -1.44 -27.41 -43.78
N ASN A 474 -2.54 -28.05 -43.40
CA ASN A 474 -3.88 -27.65 -43.78
C ASN A 474 -4.84 -28.18 -42.72
N GLN A 475 -5.15 -27.36 -41.72
CA GLN A 475 -5.90 -27.77 -40.53
C GLN A 475 -6.99 -26.75 -40.23
N SER A 476 -8.19 -27.26 -39.94
CA SER A 476 -9.31 -26.46 -39.45
C SER A 476 -9.50 -26.67 -37.96
N VAL A 477 -9.89 -25.60 -37.29
CA VAL A 477 -10.10 -25.47 -35.86
C VAL A 477 -11.52 -24.97 -35.68
N ALA A 478 -12.29 -25.58 -34.77
CA ALA A 478 -13.58 -25.03 -34.38
C ALA A 478 -13.32 -23.81 -33.49
N VAL A 479 -14.01 -22.70 -33.76
CA VAL A 479 -13.96 -21.48 -32.94
C VAL A 479 -15.38 -21.08 -32.56
N GLY A 480 -15.53 -20.43 -31.40
CA GLY A 480 -16.80 -19.84 -30.97
C GLY A 480 -17.16 -18.60 -31.80
N GLY A 481 -18.33 -18.03 -31.53
CA GLY A 481 -18.75 -16.77 -32.15
C GLY A 481 -18.08 -15.54 -31.52
N ASP A 482 -17.64 -15.67 -30.27
CA ASP A 482 -16.87 -14.69 -29.47
C ASP A 482 -15.67 -14.13 -30.23
N VAL A 483 -14.96 -14.94 -31.03
CA VAL A 483 -13.82 -14.48 -31.82
C VAL A 483 -14.16 -13.41 -32.88
N PHE A 484 -15.45 -13.12 -33.10
CA PHE A 484 -15.92 -12.05 -33.99
C PHE A 484 -16.61 -10.89 -33.26
N HIS A 485 -16.73 -10.96 -31.92
CA HIS A 485 -17.39 -9.94 -31.11
C HIS A 485 -16.36 -9.11 -30.34
N ASN A 486 -16.52 -7.78 -30.35
CA ASN A 486 -15.58 -6.83 -29.73
C ASN A 486 -14.13 -6.99 -30.23
N TRP A 487 -13.17 -6.42 -29.49
CA TRP A 487 -11.75 -6.55 -29.76
C TRP A 487 -11.25 -7.93 -29.34
N VAL A 488 -10.48 -8.58 -30.20
CA VAL A 488 -9.88 -9.91 -29.97
C VAL A 488 -8.40 -9.86 -30.32
N ARG A 489 -7.57 -10.54 -29.53
CA ARG A 489 -6.17 -10.80 -29.86
C ARG A 489 -6.05 -12.12 -30.61
N LEU A 490 -5.49 -12.09 -31.82
CA LEU A 490 -5.07 -13.30 -32.52
C LEU A 490 -3.61 -13.58 -32.23
N ARG A 491 -3.33 -14.78 -31.75
CA ARG A 491 -2.01 -15.25 -31.32
C ARG A 491 -1.59 -16.42 -32.20
N PHE A 492 -0.48 -16.27 -32.91
CA PHE A 492 0.08 -17.35 -33.70
C PHE A 492 1.57 -17.52 -33.41
N TYR A 493 1.94 -18.64 -32.79
CA TYR A 493 3.33 -18.89 -32.42
C TYR A 493 3.77 -20.28 -32.76
N VAL A 494 5.07 -20.39 -32.99
CA VAL A 494 5.71 -21.60 -33.51
C VAL A 494 7.01 -21.83 -32.75
N SER A 495 7.28 -23.08 -32.37
CA SER A 495 8.51 -23.50 -31.71
C SER A 495 8.99 -24.83 -32.27
N GLU A 496 10.28 -25.10 -32.18
CA GLU A 496 10.89 -26.36 -32.61
C GLU A 496 11.56 -27.06 -31.44
N ASP A 497 11.30 -28.36 -31.32
CA ASP A 497 12.09 -29.26 -30.49
C ASP A 497 12.45 -30.50 -31.31
N ALA A 498 13.76 -30.79 -31.37
CA ALA A 498 14.32 -31.95 -32.08
C ALA A 498 13.76 -32.20 -33.50
N GLY A 499 13.60 -31.15 -34.33
CA GLY A 499 13.08 -31.25 -35.70
C GLY A 499 11.57 -31.42 -35.82
N THR A 500 10.84 -31.28 -34.71
CA THR A 500 9.38 -31.19 -34.66
C THR A 500 8.98 -29.75 -34.43
N VAL A 501 8.32 -29.16 -35.42
CA VAL A 501 7.74 -27.81 -35.33
C VAL A 501 6.36 -27.92 -34.73
N THR A 502 6.16 -27.34 -33.55
CA THR A 502 4.85 -27.14 -32.94
C THR A 502 4.36 -25.75 -33.30
N TRP A 503 3.19 -25.65 -33.92
CA TRP A 503 2.51 -24.38 -34.16
C TRP A 503 1.23 -24.32 -33.32
N THR A 504 0.92 -23.12 -32.84
CA THR A 504 -0.28 -22.84 -32.05
C THR A 504 -1.02 -21.64 -32.63
N LEU A 505 -2.32 -21.81 -32.86
CA LEU A 505 -3.26 -20.72 -33.12
C LEU A 505 -4.12 -20.56 -31.87
N ALA A 506 -4.16 -19.35 -31.32
CA ALA A 506 -4.99 -19.01 -30.17
C ALA A 506 -5.67 -17.65 -30.35
N PHE A 507 -6.79 -17.49 -29.65
CA PHE A 507 -7.59 -16.28 -29.55
C PHE A 507 -7.69 -15.90 -28.07
N GLN A 508 -7.68 -14.62 -27.79
CA GLN A 508 -7.80 -14.07 -26.45
C GLN A 508 -8.67 -12.82 -26.50
N ASP A 509 -9.79 -12.84 -25.80
CA ASP A 509 -10.58 -11.64 -25.56
C ASP A 509 -9.86 -10.80 -24.50
N PRO A 510 -9.61 -9.49 -24.69
CA PRO A 510 -9.02 -8.64 -23.68
C PRO A 510 -9.81 -8.69 -22.38
N GLY A 511 -9.22 -9.30 -21.34
CA GLY A 511 -9.85 -9.50 -20.03
C GLY A 511 -10.89 -10.62 -19.97
N GLY A 512 -11.05 -11.40 -21.04
CA GLY A 512 -12.02 -12.48 -21.16
C GLY A 512 -11.40 -13.85 -21.41
N ASP A 513 -12.18 -14.71 -22.05
CA ASP A 513 -11.82 -16.11 -22.29
C ASP A 513 -10.68 -16.24 -23.32
N ALA A 514 -10.00 -17.38 -23.25
CA ALA A 514 -8.91 -17.72 -24.14
C ALA A 514 -9.13 -19.13 -24.70
N GLY A 515 -8.85 -19.30 -25.99
CA GLY A 515 -8.98 -20.59 -26.66
C GLY A 515 -7.85 -20.79 -27.66
N GLY A 516 -7.36 -22.01 -27.81
CA GLY A 516 -6.31 -22.27 -28.78
C GLY A 516 -6.08 -23.74 -29.05
N ILE A 517 -5.30 -24.00 -30.11
CA ILE A 517 -4.94 -25.33 -30.52
C ILE A 517 -3.48 -25.40 -30.92
N ALA A 518 -2.79 -26.43 -30.43
CA ALA A 518 -1.44 -26.77 -30.84
C ALA A 518 -1.46 -28.00 -31.75
N ARG A 519 -0.63 -27.99 -32.79
CA ARG A 519 -0.41 -29.10 -33.73
C ARG A 519 1.05 -29.11 -34.16
N THR A 520 1.48 -30.19 -34.79
CA THR A 520 2.88 -30.39 -35.18
C THR A 520 3.04 -30.62 -36.68
N VAL A 521 4.24 -30.29 -37.18
CA VAL A 521 4.73 -30.63 -38.52
C VAL A 521 6.24 -30.90 -38.42
N ALA A 522 6.76 -31.87 -39.17
CA ALA A 522 8.20 -32.13 -39.19
C ALA A 522 8.93 -31.00 -39.94
N GLY A 523 10.07 -30.55 -39.42
CA GLY A 523 10.88 -29.53 -40.08
C GLY A 523 11.57 -28.56 -39.12
N THR A 524 11.90 -27.38 -39.65
CA THR A 524 12.50 -26.29 -38.88
C THR A 524 11.62 -25.04 -38.88
N VAL A 525 11.67 -24.26 -37.79
CA VAL A 525 10.86 -23.03 -37.62
C VAL A 525 11.33 -21.91 -38.55
N GLY A 526 12.65 -21.75 -38.69
CA GLY A 526 13.28 -20.60 -39.37
C GLY A 526 12.96 -19.26 -38.69
N ARG A 527 13.10 -18.16 -39.42
CA ARG A 527 12.78 -16.80 -38.93
C ARG A 527 11.65 -16.17 -39.73
N VAL A 528 10.90 -15.25 -39.12
CA VAL A 528 9.86 -14.48 -39.81
C VAL A 528 10.50 -13.42 -40.70
N THR A 529 10.00 -13.21 -41.91
CA THR A 529 10.55 -12.21 -42.86
C THR A 529 9.55 -11.13 -43.26
N ALA A 530 8.26 -11.43 -43.23
CA ALA A 530 7.21 -10.46 -43.50
C ALA A 530 5.86 -10.92 -42.95
N ILE A 531 5.01 -9.96 -42.62
CA ILE A 531 3.59 -10.14 -42.37
C ILE A 531 2.82 -9.43 -43.49
N THR A 532 1.89 -10.13 -44.12
CA THR A 532 1.10 -9.60 -45.25
C THR A 532 -0.37 -9.95 -45.09
N ALA A 533 -1.25 -9.13 -45.66
CA ALA A 533 -2.67 -9.46 -45.75
C ALA A 533 -3.29 -8.82 -46.99
N ASN A 534 -4.32 -9.46 -47.54
CA ASN A 534 -5.15 -8.93 -48.61
C ASN A 534 -6.61 -9.09 -48.22
N TRP A 535 -7.17 -8.00 -47.72
CA TRP A 535 -8.50 -7.92 -47.13
C TRP A 535 -9.53 -7.50 -48.18
N GLY A 536 -10.57 -8.31 -48.34
CA GLY A 536 -11.67 -8.06 -49.28
C GLY A 536 -12.95 -7.62 -48.57
N ALA A 537 -14.07 -7.64 -49.30
CA ALA A 537 -15.37 -7.21 -48.79
C ALA A 537 -15.86 -7.97 -47.54
N ALA A 538 -15.36 -9.18 -47.29
CA ALA A 538 -15.71 -9.98 -46.12
C ALA A 538 -15.13 -9.45 -44.79
N THR A 539 -14.17 -8.54 -44.84
CA THR A 539 -13.55 -7.89 -43.68
C THR A 539 -13.76 -6.37 -43.70
N GLU A 540 -14.67 -5.86 -44.53
CA GLU A 540 -15.02 -4.44 -44.53
C GLU A 540 -15.58 -4.04 -43.16
N GLY A 541 -15.12 -2.91 -42.62
CA GLY A 541 -15.53 -2.44 -41.29
C GLY A 541 -14.68 -2.98 -40.13
N TRP A 542 -13.84 -3.99 -40.36
CA TRP A 542 -13.01 -4.53 -39.29
C TRP A 542 -11.98 -3.52 -38.79
N GLY A 543 -11.68 -3.55 -37.49
CA GLY A 543 -10.53 -2.88 -36.88
C GLY A 543 -9.29 -3.76 -36.89
N PHE A 544 -8.11 -3.15 -37.03
CA PHE A 544 -6.83 -3.86 -36.97
C PHE A 544 -5.73 -2.98 -36.35
N GLY A 545 -4.92 -3.53 -35.44
CA GLY A 545 -3.79 -2.79 -34.89
C GLY A 545 -2.85 -3.59 -34.01
N HIS A 546 -1.87 -2.90 -33.44
CA HIS A 546 -0.83 -3.47 -32.57
C HIS A 546 -0.25 -4.80 -33.07
N LEU A 547 0.30 -4.81 -34.28
CA LEU A 547 0.93 -6.01 -34.84
C LEU A 547 2.37 -6.15 -34.33
N SER A 548 2.70 -7.28 -33.70
CA SER A 548 4.04 -7.57 -33.20
C SER A 548 4.57 -8.92 -33.65
N VAL A 549 5.91 -9.00 -33.74
CA VAL A 549 6.68 -10.23 -33.87
C VAL A 549 7.60 -10.32 -32.66
N LEU A 550 7.39 -11.33 -31.83
CA LEU A 550 8.09 -11.57 -30.57
C LEU A 550 9.06 -12.76 -30.71
N PRO A 551 10.20 -12.73 -30.00
CA PRO A 551 11.20 -13.79 -30.10
C PRO A 551 10.77 -15.10 -29.44
N ASP A 552 9.89 -15.05 -28.41
CA ASP A 552 9.51 -16.22 -27.63
C ASP A 552 8.08 -16.70 -27.95
N ALA A 553 7.94 -18.00 -28.19
CA ALA A 553 6.64 -18.63 -28.39
C ALA A 553 5.79 -18.58 -27.11
N GLY A 554 4.48 -18.38 -27.24
CA GLY A 554 3.57 -18.36 -26.10
C GLY A 554 3.69 -17.14 -25.17
N SER A 555 4.41 -16.09 -25.57
CA SER A 555 4.59 -14.86 -24.79
C SER A 555 3.25 -14.28 -24.29
N THR A 556 3.26 -13.80 -23.04
CA THR A 556 2.12 -13.16 -22.35
C THR A 556 2.23 -11.64 -22.34
N LEU A 557 3.08 -11.05 -23.19
CA LEU A 557 3.48 -9.65 -23.16
C LEU A 557 2.30 -8.65 -23.17
N TYR A 558 1.25 -8.94 -23.93
CA TYR A 558 0.05 -8.11 -24.08
C TYR A 558 -0.88 -8.17 -22.87
N THR A 559 -0.85 -9.27 -22.11
CA THR A 559 -1.83 -9.56 -21.06
C THR A 559 -1.82 -8.48 -19.98
N GLY A 560 -3.00 -7.94 -19.69
CA GLY A 560 -3.22 -6.85 -18.75
C GLY A 560 -3.13 -5.48 -19.42
N SER A 561 -2.14 -5.26 -20.30
CA SER A 561 -2.03 -3.99 -21.03
C SER A 561 -3.13 -3.82 -22.08
N ASP A 562 -3.65 -4.92 -22.62
CA ASP A 562 -4.75 -5.00 -23.59
C ASP A 562 -6.10 -4.52 -23.04
N THR A 563 -6.31 -4.57 -21.71
CA THR A 563 -7.47 -3.97 -21.04
C THR A 563 -7.19 -2.59 -20.47
N GLY A 564 -6.03 -1.98 -20.80
CA GLY A 564 -5.59 -0.74 -20.18
C GLY A 564 -5.25 -0.90 -18.69
N TYR A 565 -4.92 -2.12 -18.24
CA TYR A 565 -4.73 -2.45 -16.83
C TYR A 565 -5.95 -2.13 -15.95
N ALA A 566 -7.16 -2.27 -16.49
CA ALA A 566 -8.38 -2.12 -15.73
C ALA A 566 -8.44 -3.14 -14.58
N GLY A 567 -8.84 -2.68 -13.39
CA GLY A 567 -8.98 -3.53 -12.20
C GLY A 567 -7.75 -3.54 -11.28
N GLU A 568 -6.64 -2.90 -11.66
CA GLU A 568 -5.58 -2.54 -10.71
C GLU A 568 -6.17 -1.75 -9.53
N THR A 569 -5.64 -1.93 -8.33
CA THR A 569 -5.90 -0.97 -7.24
C THR A 569 -5.17 0.35 -7.53
N ALA A 570 -5.62 1.45 -6.93
CA ALA A 570 -4.97 2.75 -7.04
C ALA A 570 -3.46 2.66 -6.81
N TRP A 571 -3.02 1.99 -5.73
CA TRP A 571 -1.60 1.80 -5.45
C TRP A 571 -0.87 1.00 -6.55
N LEU A 572 -1.45 -0.09 -7.05
CA LEU A 572 -0.82 -0.87 -8.12
C LEU A 572 -0.62 -0.03 -9.39
N ARG A 573 -1.61 0.82 -9.74
CA ARG A 573 -1.52 1.78 -10.84
C ARG A 573 -0.38 2.78 -10.65
N LEU A 574 -0.32 3.44 -9.49
CA LEU A 574 0.74 4.42 -9.18
C LEU A 574 2.12 3.77 -9.19
N ARG A 575 2.27 2.60 -8.55
CA ARG A 575 3.54 1.87 -8.49
C ARG A 575 4.03 1.46 -9.88
N ARG A 576 3.13 0.96 -10.74
CA ARG A 576 3.49 0.56 -12.11
C ARG A 576 3.94 1.77 -12.94
N LEU A 577 3.16 2.84 -12.96
CA LEU A 577 3.51 4.07 -13.68
C LEU A 577 4.83 4.66 -13.19
N ALA A 578 5.05 4.67 -11.86
CA ALA A 578 6.30 5.13 -11.28
C ALA A 578 7.49 4.28 -11.71
N SER A 579 7.34 2.95 -11.80
CA SER A 579 8.39 2.05 -12.29
C SER A 579 8.70 2.28 -13.77
N GLU A 580 7.66 2.41 -14.60
CA GLU A 580 7.80 2.63 -16.05
C GLU A 580 8.45 3.97 -16.39
N GLU A 581 8.15 5.02 -15.61
CA GLU A 581 8.66 6.39 -15.83
C GLU A 581 9.86 6.75 -14.95
N GLY A 582 10.35 5.82 -14.12
CA GLY A 582 11.52 6.01 -13.27
C GLY A 582 11.33 7.02 -12.14
N LEU A 583 10.11 7.14 -11.61
CA LEU A 583 9.76 8.10 -10.55
C LEU A 583 9.90 7.49 -9.15
N PRO A 584 10.53 8.17 -8.19
CA PRO A 584 10.45 7.79 -6.78
C PRO A 584 9.02 7.91 -6.26
N MET A 585 8.44 6.79 -5.83
CA MET A 585 7.08 6.69 -5.34
C MET A 585 7.04 5.83 -4.07
N ALA A 586 6.37 6.33 -3.03
CA ALA A 586 6.10 5.62 -1.79
C ALA A 586 4.59 5.58 -1.50
N ARG A 587 4.19 4.90 -0.43
CA ARG A 587 2.83 4.97 0.10
C ARG A 587 2.84 4.93 1.62
N ILE A 588 1.78 5.46 2.21
CA ILE A 588 1.41 5.25 3.60
C ILE A 588 0.10 4.45 3.57
N PRO A 589 0.17 3.13 3.76
CA PRO A 589 -0.97 2.27 3.53
C PRO A 589 -1.96 2.30 4.69
N GLY A 590 -3.23 2.01 4.37
CA GLY A 590 -4.27 1.82 5.36
C GLY A 590 -4.64 0.36 5.56
N ARG A 591 -5.67 0.11 6.38
CA ARG A 591 -6.13 -1.26 6.67
C ARG A 591 -7.01 -1.84 5.57
N LEU A 592 -7.65 -0.98 4.77
CA LEU A 592 -8.50 -1.40 3.67
C LEU A 592 -7.74 -1.31 2.35
N THR A 593 -8.04 -2.24 1.44
CA THR A 593 -7.46 -2.24 0.09
C THR A 593 -7.90 -0.97 -0.66
N PRO A 594 -6.99 -0.25 -1.32
CA PRO A 594 -7.35 0.91 -2.12
C PRO A 594 -8.32 0.58 -3.26
N GLU A 595 -9.12 1.56 -3.66
CA GLU A 595 -10.13 1.36 -4.72
C GLU A 595 -9.52 0.85 -6.03
N ARG A 596 -10.30 0.03 -6.75
CA ARG A 596 -9.92 -0.42 -8.09
C ARG A 596 -10.21 0.66 -9.13
N VAL A 597 -9.25 0.84 -10.02
CA VAL A 597 -9.31 1.86 -11.06
C VAL A 597 -9.70 1.29 -12.43
N GLY A 598 -10.35 2.15 -13.22
CA GLY A 598 -10.72 1.89 -14.61
C GLY A 598 -9.52 1.76 -15.55
N PRO A 599 -9.77 1.51 -16.85
CA PRO A 599 -8.72 1.40 -17.85
C PRO A 599 -7.89 2.69 -17.95
N GLN A 600 -6.56 2.55 -18.00
CA GLN A 600 -5.62 3.63 -18.28
C GLN A 600 -5.69 4.01 -19.76
N ARG A 601 -6.21 5.20 -20.05
CA ARG A 601 -6.16 5.82 -21.39
C ARG A 601 -4.91 6.68 -21.58
N PRO A 602 -4.54 7.04 -22.82
CA PRO A 602 -3.48 8.02 -23.07
C PRO A 602 -3.80 9.35 -22.40
N GLU A 603 -2.98 9.76 -21.43
CA GLU A 603 -3.15 11.01 -20.69
C GLU A 603 -1.78 11.44 -20.10
N GLU A 604 -1.67 12.68 -19.64
CA GLU A 604 -0.48 13.17 -18.92
C GLU A 604 -0.17 12.32 -17.68
N LEU A 605 1.13 12.09 -17.41
CA LEU A 605 1.55 11.20 -16.32
C LEU A 605 1.01 11.64 -14.96
N LEU A 606 1.09 12.94 -14.65
CA LEU A 606 0.61 13.45 -13.36
C LEU A 606 -0.91 13.29 -13.22
N GLU A 607 -1.68 13.50 -14.29
CA GLU A 607 -3.12 13.25 -14.31
C GLU A 607 -3.46 11.77 -14.10
N LEU A 608 -2.72 10.83 -14.70
CA LEU A 608 -2.91 9.40 -14.44
C LEU A 608 -2.66 9.01 -12.98
N LEU A 609 -1.69 9.67 -12.32
CA LEU A 609 -1.43 9.47 -10.90
C LEU A 609 -2.56 10.08 -10.04
N HIS A 610 -3.07 11.26 -10.40
CA HIS A 610 -4.20 11.90 -9.74
C HIS A 610 -5.48 11.08 -9.86
N GLN A 611 -5.84 10.62 -11.05
CA GLN A 611 -7.04 9.81 -11.28
C GLN A 611 -7.11 8.59 -10.37
N ALA A 612 -5.96 7.95 -10.13
CA ALA A 612 -5.89 6.80 -9.24
C ALA A 612 -5.97 7.19 -7.75
N ALA A 613 -5.31 8.27 -7.32
CA ALA A 613 -5.47 8.77 -5.95
C ALA A 613 -6.90 9.26 -5.65
N GLU A 614 -7.55 9.92 -6.61
CA GLU A 614 -8.93 10.41 -6.52
C GLU A 614 -9.95 9.28 -6.49
N ALA A 615 -9.74 8.21 -7.28
CA ALA A 615 -10.57 7.01 -7.22
C ALA A 615 -10.57 6.37 -5.82
N ASP A 616 -9.42 6.34 -5.14
CA ASP A 616 -9.31 5.85 -3.75
C ASP A 616 -9.91 6.82 -2.72
N GLY A 617 -10.00 8.12 -3.04
CA GLY A 617 -10.24 9.18 -2.06
C GLY A 617 -9.02 9.46 -1.17
N GLY A 618 -7.82 9.04 -1.61
CA GLY A 618 -6.55 9.26 -0.92
C GLY A 618 -5.90 10.61 -1.26
N MET A 619 -4.67 10.80 -0.78
CA MET A 619 -3.88 12.00 -1.07
C MET A 619 -2.57 11.63 -1.79
N LEU A 620 -2.33 12.23 -2.95
CA LEU A 620 -1.02 12.21 -3.60
C LEU A 620 -0.22 13.41 -3.09
N ILE A 621 0.79 13.17 -2.27
CA ILE A 621 1.62 14.20 -1.60
C ILE A 621 3.09 14.08 -2.00
N GLU A 622 3.91 15.06 -1.61
CA GLU A 622 5.36 15.03 -1.82
C GLU A 622 6.07 14.33 -0.65
N ASP A 623 7.19 13.66 -0.94
CA ASP A 623 8.00 13.06 0.12
C ASP A 623 8.87 14.14 0.80
N ARG A 624 8.68 14.38 2.10
CA ARG A 624 9.52 15.33 2.87
C ARG A 624 11.01 14.98 2.87
N ASP A 625 11.36 13.70 2.75
CA ASP A 625 12.71 13.19 2.97
C ASP A 625 13.51 13.03 1.66
N ARG A 626 12.86 13.20 0.49
CA ARG A 626 13.50 13.07 -0.85
C ARG A 626 12.63 13.68 -1.94
N LEU A 627 13.20 13.88 -3.12
CA LEU A 627 12.43 14.29 -4.31
C LEU A 627 11.61 13.12 -4.86
N GLY A 628 10.39 12.95 -4.36
CA GLY A 628 9.47 11.87 -4.74
C GLY A 628 8.03 12.15 -4.33
N LEU A 629 7.13 11.25 -4.72
CA LEU A 629 5.71 11.31 -4.34
C LEU A 629 5.35 10.19 -3.35
N VAL A 630 4.30 10.43 -2.57
CA VAL A 630 3.74 9.47 -1.62
C VAL A 630 2.23 9.41 -1.82
N LEU A 631 1.67 8.20 -1.90
CA LEU A 631 0.23 7.99 -1.77
C LEU A 631 -0.14 7.79 -0.30
N ARG A 632 -0.86 8.72 0.31
CA ARG A 632 -1.57 8.49 1.59
C ARG A 632 -2.92 7.86 1.25
N GLU A 633 -3.06 6.56 1.49
CA GLU A 633 -4.29 5.81 1.18
C GLU A 633 -5.46 6.30 2.04
N ARG A 634 -6.68 6.35 1.50
CA ARG A 634 -7.88 6.83 2.23
C ARG A 634 -8.05 6.17 3.59
N SER A 635 -7.97 4.84 3.62
CA SER A 635 -8.24 4.06 4.83
C SER A 635 -7.17 4.20 5.91
N SER A 636 -6.03 4.79 5.55
CA SER A 636 -4.95 5.12 6.49
C SER A 636 -5.25 6.36 7.34
N MET A 637 -6.26 7.15 6.94
CA MET A 637 -6.74 8.32 7.65
C MET A 637 -7.91 8.04 8.60
N TYR A 638 -8.41 6.79 8.61
CA TYR A 638 -9.58 6.40 9.41
C TYR A 638 -9.22 6.09 10.85
N THR A 639 -10.05 6.58 11.76
CA THR A 639 -9.99 6.35 13.21
C THR A 639 -8.56 6.38 13.75
N GLN A 640 -7.84 7.44 13.39
CA GLN A 640 -6.46 7.64 13.80
C GLN A 640 -6.38 8.02 15.27
N GLU A 641 -5.35 7.53 15.95
CA GLU A 641 -4.89 8.13 17.19
C GLU A 641 -4.23 9.49 16.89
N PRO A 642 -4.42 10.52 17.74
CA PRO A 642 -3.82 11.82 17.51
C PRO A 642 -2.30 11.72 17.49
N ARG A 643 -1.69 12.16 16.39
CA ARG A 643 -0.23 12.26 16.24
C ARG A 643 0.35 13.40 17.07
N LEU A 644 -0.44 14.46 17.28
CA LEU A 644 -0.12 15.59 18.14
C LEU A 644 -1.33 15.98 18.97
N VAL A 645 -1.14 16.13 20.28
CA VAL A 645 -2.15 16.66 21.20
C VAL A 645 -1.72 18.05 21.67
N LEU A 646 -2.59 19.02 21.51
CA LEU A 646 -2.41 20.42 21.88
C LEU A 646 -3.39 20.76 23.00
N ASP A 647 -2.92 21.41 24.05
CA ASP A 647 -3.78 21.95 25.10
C ASP A 647 -4.11 23.40 24.75
N CYS A 648 -5.38 23.78 24.65
CA CYS A 648 -5.73 25.13 24.24
C CYS A 648 -5.24 26.23 25.20
N THR A 649 -4.90 25.86 26.44
CA THR A 649 -4.39 26.78 27.47
C THR A 649 -2.86 26.89 27.44
N MET A 650 -2.20 26.11 26.60
CA MET A 650 -0.74 26.05 26.59
C MET A 650 -0.14 27.33 25.98
N PRO A 651 1.02 27.77 26.49
CA PRO A 651 1.78 28.81 25.83
C PRO A 651 2.18 28.38 24.41
N GLY A 652 2.02 29.27 23.43
CA GLY A 652 2.49 29.04 22.07
C GLY A 652 1.42 28.59 21.08
N LEU A 653 0.21 28.29 21.53
CA LEU A 653 -0.94 28.23 20.62
C LEU A 653 -1.43 29.65 20.31
N ASP A 654 -1.76 29.92 19.05
CA ASP A 654 -2.28 31.22 18.64
C ASP A 654 -3.81 31.28 18.68
N ASP A 655 -4.35 32.23 19.44
CA ASP A 655 -5.80 32.44 19.61
C ASP A 655 -6.49 33.02 18.37
N GLU A 656 -5.74 33.69 17.48
CA GLU A 656 -6.32 34.26 16.24
C GLU A 656 -6.57 33.19 15.19
N ASN A 657 -5.62 32.28 15.00
CA ASN A 657 -5.77 31.18 14.06
C ASN A 657 -6.58 29.99 14.60
N LEU A 658 -6.85 29.91 15.92
CA LEU A 658 -7.78 28.93 16.49
C LEU A 658 -9.23 29.47 16.51
N ARG A 659 -9.79 29.75 15.33
CA ARG A 659 -11.16 30.25 15.18
C ARG A 659 -11.95 29.48 14.13
N PRO A 660 -13.25 29.22 14.36
CA PRO A 660 -14.08 28.54 13.38
C PRO A 660 -14.36 29.45 12.18
N ALA A 661 -14.40 28.86 10.98
CA ALA A 661 -14.82 29.51 9.74
C ALA A 661 -16.32 29.31 9.46
N GLU A 662 -16.90 30.14 8.60
CA GLU A 662 -18.30 29.98 8.16
C GLU A 662 -18.50 28.71 7.32
N GLU A 663 -19.59 27.98 7.58
CA GLU A 663 -19.81 26.62 7.06
C GLU A 663 -20.49 26.57 5.68
N ALA A 664 -21.20 27.64 5.29
CA ALA A 664 -22.15 27.60 4.17
C ALA A 664 -21.50 27.32 2.80
N ASP A 665 -20.28 27.79 2.57
CA ASP A 665 -19.63 27.68 1.25
C ASP A 665 -19.05 26.29 0.96
N SER A 666 -18.79 25.48 2.00
CA SER A 666 -18.17 24.15 1.88
C SER A 666 -19.16 22.99 1.72
N VAL A 667 -20.43 23.18 2.07
CA VAL A 667 -21.42 22.09 2.11
C VAL A 667 -21.81 21.66 0.69
N ARG A 668 -21.89 20.34 0.47
CA ARG A 668 -22.52 19.74 -0.72
C ARG A 668 -23.46 18.64 -0.26
N ASN A 669 -24.76 18.80 -0.55
CA ASN A 669 -25.82 17.95 -0.02
C ASN A 669 -26.55 17.13 -1.10
N ASP A 670 -26.07 17.20 -2.35
CA ASP A 670 -26.55 16.44 -3.51
C ASP A 670 -25.33 15.98 -4.34
N ILE A 671 -24.91 14.73 -4.19
CA ILE A 671 -23.67 14.21 -4.78
C ILE A 671 -24.00 13.21 -5.89
N THR A 672 -23.47 13.40 -7.10
CA THR A 672 -23.57 12.42 -8.20
C THR A 672 -22.19 11.99 -8.69
N VAL A 673 -21.73 10.80 -8.31
CA VAL A 673 -20.43 10.28 -8.75
C VAL A 673 -20.59 9.55 -10.08
N LYS A 674 -19.79 9.90 -11.07
CA LYS A 674 -19.78 9.27 -12.40
C LYS A 674 -18.54 8.41 -12.59
N ARG A 675 -18.69 7.19 -13.09
CA ARG A 675 -17.56 6.41 -13.58
C ARG A 675 -17.21 6.86 -15.00
N ALA A 676 -15.94 7.15 -15.27
CA ALA A 676 -15.47 7.54 -16.59
C ALA A 676 -15.85 6.49 -17.65
N GLY A 677 -16.69 6.88 -18.61
CA GLY A 677 -17.24 5.98 -19.64
C GLY A 677 -18.20 4.90 -19.13
N GLY A 678 -18.78 5.07 -17.93
CA GLY A 678 -19.70 4.14 -17.28
C GLY A 678 -20.97 4.81 -16.75
N SER A 679 -21.60 4.18 -15.76
CA SER A 679 -22.81 4.68 -15.08
C SER A 679 -22.49 5.65 -13.93
N GLU A 680 -23.52 6.14 -13.26
CA GLU A 680 -23.43 7.06 -12.12
C GLU A 680 -24.25 6.59 -10.92
N GLY A 681 -23.88 7.07 -9.73
CA GLY A 681 -24.56 6.85 -8.45
C GLY A 681 -24.79 8.18 -7.74
N ARG A 682 -25.94 8.33 -7.08
CA ARG A 682 -26.36 9.61 -6.47
C ARG A 682 -26.77 9.46 -5.02
N ALA A 683 -26.33 10.39 -4.17
CA ALA A 683 -26.69 10.45 -2.75
C ALA A 683 -27.15 11.87 -2.37
N VAL A 684 -28.24 11.99 -1.60
CA VAL A 684 -28.87 13.27 -1.25
C VAL A 684 -29.12 13.34 0.26
N LYS A 685 -28.78 14.47 0.90
CA LYS A 685 -29.08 14.70 2.32
C LYS A 685 -30.54 15.11 2.49
N THR A 686 -31.31 14.28 3.20
CA THR A 686 -32.75 14.47 3.41
C THR A 686 -33.10 14.86 4.85
N ASP A 687 -32.12 14.90 5.75
CA ASP A 687 -32.30 15.16 7.17
C ASP A 687 -31.18 16.03 7.78
N GLY A 688 -31.36 16.42 9.04
CA GLY A 688 -30.40 17.26 9.76
C GLY A 688 -30.34 18.71 9.27
N LYS A 689 -29.31 19.44 9.70
CA LYS A 689 -29.12 20.86 9.42
C LYS A 689 -28.91 21.17 7.94
N PHE A 690 -28.26 20.27 7.21
CA PHE A 690 -27.89 20.45 5.80
C PHE A 690 -28.82 19.75 4.80
N ALA A 691 -30.01 19.33 5.23
CA ALA A 691 -31.00 18.71 4.36
C ALA A 691 -31.41 19.62 3.20
N VAL A 692 -31.63 19.04 2.01
CA VAL A 692 -32.00 19.77 0.80
C VAL A 692 -33.31 20.55 0.97
N ASP A 693 -34.28 20.01 1.72
CA ASP A 693 -35.55 20.68 2.00
C ASP A 693 -35.42 21.90 2.93
N ARG A 694 -34.32 22.00 3.69
CA ARG A 694 -34.04 23.11 4.61
C ARG A 694 -33.20 24.22 3.99
N ILE A 695 -32.14 23.87 3.26
CA ILE A 695 -31.17 24.84 2.73
C ILE A 695 -31.12 24.93 1.19
N GLY A 696 -31.90 24.10 0.48
CA GLY A 696 -31.80 23.95 -0.97
C GLY A 696 -30.75 22.92 -1.39
N SER A 697 -30.68 22.63 -2.69
CA SER A 697 -29.69 21.70 -3.25
C SER A 697 -28.40 22.45 -3.62
N TYR A 698 -27.28 21.98 -3.07
CA TYR A 698 -25.91 22.37 -3.40
C TYR A 698 -25.21 21.13 -3.95
N ASP A 699 -25.13 21.04 -5.28
CA ASP A 699 -24.74 19.83 -5.99
C ASP A 699 -23.25 19.78 -6.37
N THR A 700 -22.75 18.55 -6.56
CA THR A 700 -21.46 18.29 -7.22
C THR A 700 -21.50 16.94 -7.93
N ALA A 701 -20.74 16.82 -9.03
CA ALA A 701 -20.75 15.62 -9.85
C ALA A 701 -19.36 15.20 -10.36
N PRO A 702 -18.46 14.71 -9.48
CA PRO A 702 -17.13 14.28 -9.90
C PRO A 702 -17.19 13.06 -10.83
N GLU A 703 -16.37 13.07 -11.88
CA GLU A 703 -16.10 11.91 -12.74
C GLU A 703 -14.79 11.24 -12.29
N LEU A 704 -14.84 9.94 -12.02
CA LEU A 704 -13.72 9.18 -11.46
C LEU A 704 -13.37 7.99 -12.36
N SER A 705 -12.07 7.67 -12.45
CA SER A 705 -11.55 6.48 -13.14
C SER A 705 -11.78 5.22 -12.32
N LEU A 706 -13.04 4.78 -12.20
CA LEU A 706 -13.46 3.60 -11.43
C LEU A 706 -13.48 2.33 -12.29
N PHE A 707 -13.25 1.16 -11.67
CA PHE A 707 -13.28 -0.11 -12.37
C PHE A 707 -14.70 -0.56 -12.73
N ALA A 708 -15.64 -0.43 -11.78
CA ALA A 708 -17.01 -0.93 -11.89
C ALA A 708 -18.04 0.15 -11.50
N ASP A 709 -19.20 0.12 -12.15
CA ASP A 709 -20.28 1.08 -11.90
C ASP A 709 -20.82 0.99 -10.45
N THR A 710 -20.72 -0.19 -9.83
CA THR A 710 -21.11 -0.44 -8.43
C THR A 710 -20.29 0.35 -7.41
N GLN A 711 -19.15 0.93 -7.78
CA GLN A 711 -18.36 1.79 -6.90
C GLN A 711 -18.96 3.20 -6.74
N THR A 712 -19.77 3.66 -7.70
CA THR A 712 -20.23 5.07 -7.75
C THR A 712 -21.13 5.46 -6.58
N GLU A 713 -22.13 4.64 -6.24
CA GLU A 713 -23.10 4.95 -5.19
C GLU A 713 -22.47 4.98 -3.78
N PRO A 714 -21.67 3.98 -3.34
CA PRO A 714 -20.95 4.07 -2.07
C PRO A 714 -20.06 5.31 -1.95
N ILE A 715 -19.34 5.68 -3.03
CA ILE A 715 -18.52 6.90 -3.05
C ILE A 715 -19.39 8.15 -2.92
N ALA A 716 -20.56 8.19 -3.56
CA ALA A 716 -21.48 9.32 -3.45
C ALA A 716 -21.97 9.51 -2.00
N TYR A 717 -22.36 8.43 -1.32
CA TYR A 717 -22.73 8.49 0.10
C TYR A 717 -21.56 8.86 1.00
N TRP A 718 -20.36 8.37 0.70
CA TRP A 718 -19.15 8.72 1.45
C TRP A 718 -18.82 10.21 1.32
N LEU A 719 -18.84 10.77 0.11
CA LEU A 719 -18.65 12.19 -0.11
C LEU A 719 -19.76 13.03 0.54
N LEU A 720 -21.01 12.57 0.49
CA LEU A 720 -22.13 13.23 1.18
C LEU A 720 -21.87 13.32 2.68
N HIS A 721 -21.40 12.23 3.31
CA HIS A 721 -21.01 12.20 4.72
C HIS A 721 -19.90 13.20 5.04
N LEU A 722 -18.84 13.24 4.24
CA LEU A 722 -17.73 14.19 4.44
C LEU A 722 -18.16 15.65 4.28
N LEU A 723 -19.00 15.95 3.28
CA LEU A 723 -19.37 17.31 2.88
C LEU A 723 -20.64 17.83 3.58
N THR A 724 -21.27 17.03 4.44
CA THR A 724 -22.41 17.43 5.27
C THR A 724 -22.17 17.17 6.76
N TYR A 725 -20.91 17.06 7.18
CA TYR A 725 -20.57 16.92 8.59
C TYR A 725 -20.93 18.18 9.39
N ASP A 726 -21.75 18.00 10.42
CA ASP A 726 -22.21 19.09 11.30
C ASP A 726 -21.25 19.29 12.47
N GLY A 727 -20.11 19.93 12.17
CA GLY A 727 -19.13 20.34 13.16
C GLY A 727 -18.40 21.60 12.72
N ALA A 728 -17.99 22.41 13.69
CA ALA A 728 -17.28 23.66 13.42
C ALA A 728 -15.97 23.39 12.67
N ARG A 729 -15.74 24.11 11.57
CA ARG A 729 -14.52 23.97 10.77
C ARG A 729 -13.46 24.94 11.26
N TYR A 730 -12.31 24.41 11.65
CA TYR A 730 -11.12 25.19 12.00
C TYR A 730 -10.10 25.05 10.87
N PRO A 731 -10.04 26.00 9.92
CA PRO A 731 -9.19 25.86 8.74
C PRO A 731 -7.70 25.99 9.06
N LYS A 732 -7.36 26.63 10.19
CA LYS A 732 -5.98 26.88 10.60
C LYS A 732 -5.75 26.54 12.06
N VAL A 733 -4.53 26.16 12.40
CA VAL A 733 -4.02 26.06 13.77
C VAL A 733 -2.55 26.48 13.77
N THR A 734 -2.19 27.52 14.53
CA THR A 734 -0.81 28.02 14.56
C THR A 734 -0.13 27.72 15.89
N VAL A 735 1.06 27.11 15.81
CA VAL A 735 1.92 26.74 16.94
C VAL A 735 3.25 27.49 16.84
N MET A 736 3.55 28.27 17.88
CA MET A 736 4.79 29.02 18.08
C MET A 736 5.74 28.23 18.99
N LEU A 737 6.55 27.35 18.39
CA LEU A 737 7.47 26.44 19.11
C LEU A 737 8.56 27.15 19.92
N HIS A 738 8.79 28.43 19.63
CA HIS A 738 9.72 29.28 20.37
C HIS A 738 9.14 29.82 21.69
N LYS A 739 7.85 29.67 22.00
CA LYS A 739 7.28 30.14 23.27
C LYS A 739 7.65 29.18 24.42
N PRO A 740 8.02 29.67 25.62
CA PRO A 740 8.38 28.80 26.75
C PRO A 740 7.31 27.75 27.05
N GLY A 741 7.69 26.48 27.07
CA GLY A 741 6.77 25.35 27.24
C GLY A 741 6.40 24.65 25.93
N ALA A 742 6.30 25.38 24.81
CA ALA A 742 5.92 24.82 23.51
C ALA A 742 7.04 23.98 22.86
N GLN A 743 8.28 24.09 23.33
CA GLN A 743 9.43 23.36 22.76
C GLN A 743 9.28 21.84 22.91
N THR A 744 8.50 21.38 23.90
CA THR A 744 8.21 19.96 24.11
C THR A 744 7.41 19.35 22.97
N LEU A 745 6.74 20.17 22.16
CA LEU A 745 5.98 19.73 20.99
C LEU A 745 6.86 19.44 19.77
N ILE A 746 8.13 19.90 19.76
CA ILE A 746 9.01 19.78 18.57
C ILE A 746 9.09 18.34 18.03
N PRO A 747 9.31 17.29 18.85
CA PRO A 747 9.33 15.92 18.33
C PRO A 747 8.02 15.51 17.67
N GLY A 748 6.87 15.90 18.25
CA GLY A 748 5.55 15.64 17.67
C GLY A 748 5.35 16.38 16.34
N VAL A 749 5.76 17.65 16.25
CA VAL A 749 5.68 18.44 15.01
C VAL A 749 6.60 17.88 13.92
N LEU A 750 7.80 17.41 14.28
CA LEU A 750 8.70 16.76 13.32
C LEU A 750 8.15 15.43 12.81
N ALA A 751 7.33 14.76 13.61
CA ALA A 751 6.74 13.46 13.30
C ALA A 751 5.41 13.54 12.52
N LEU A 752 4.82 14.73 12.36
CA LEU A 752 3.58 14.95 11.59
C LEU A 752 3.79 14.81 10.07
N ARG A 753 2.73 14.36 9.40
CA ARG A 753 2.53 14.28 7.95
C ARG A 753 1.12 14.76 7.58
N GLU A 754 0.91 15.07 6.31
CA GLU A 754 -0.43 15.30 5.77
C GLU A 754 -1.31 14.05 5.95
N GLY A 755 -2.57 14.29 6.30
CA GLY A 755 -3.55 13.27 6.66
C GLY A 755 -3.50 12.85 8.14
N ASP A 756 -2.51 13.29 8.93
CA ASP A 756 -2.45 12.96 10.36
C ASP A 756 -3.49 13.74 11.18
N LEU A 757 -4.00 13.10 12.23
CA LEU A 757 -4.92 13.71 13.18
C LEU A 757 -4.16 14.50 14.26
N ILE A 758 -4.56 15.75 14.49
CA ILE A 758 -4.21 16.54 15.67
C ILE A 758 -5.44 16.73 16.55
N ARG A 759 -5.24 16.70 17.87
CA ARG A 759 -6.31 16.89 18.86
C ARG A 759 -6.04 18.11 19.71
N ILE A 760 -7.04 18.97 19.86
CA ILE A 760 -7.00 20.12 20.76
C ILE A 760 -7.90 19.84 21.96
N THR A 761 -7.36 19.95 23.17
CA THR A 761 -8.07 19.69 24.44
C THR A 761 -8.28 20.99 25.23
N ASN A 762 -9.08 20.90 26.30
CA ASN A 762 -9.36 21.98 27.25
C ASN A 762 -10.01 23.23 26.65
N LEU A 763 -10.64 23.11 25.48
CA LEU A 763 -11.34 24.20 24.81
C LEU A 763 -12.39 24.82 25.75
N PRO A 764 -12.54 26.15 25.75
CA PRO A 764 -13.62 26.78 26.50
C PRO A 764 -14.96 26.28 25.97
N GLY A 765 -15.89 25.89 26.85
CA GLY A 765 -17.18 25.30 26.44
C GLY A 765 -18.10 26.22 25.64
N TYR A 766 -17.77 27.51 25.49
CA TYR A 766 -18.47 28.42 24.57
C TYR A 766 -17.92 28.39 23.14
N VAL A 767 -16.80 27.70 22.90
CA VAL A 767 -16.18 27.49 21.58
C VAL A 767 -16.59 26.11 21.04
N GLU A 768 -16.29 25.07 21.81
CA GLU A 768 -16.58 23.67 21.51
C GLU A 768 -16.56 22.89 22.84
N PHE A 769 -17.45 21.90 23.01
CA PHE A 769 -17.42 21.05 24.21
C PHE A 769 -16.54 19.83 23.99
N GLY A 770 -15.63 19.54 24.94
CA GLY A 770 -14.75 18.39 24.88
C GLY A 770 -13.43 18.65 24.14
N HIS A 771 -13.10 17.81 23.16
CA HIS A 771 -11.88 17.92 22.36
C HIS A 771 -12.23 18.13 20.88
N LEU A 772 -11.36 18.86 20.19
CA LEU A 772 -11.47 19.11 18.75
C LEU A 772 -10.44 18.26 18.00
N ASP A 773 -10.92 17.41 17.10
CA ASP A 773 -10.07 16.61 16.21
C ASP A 773 -10.01 17.22 14.82
N LEU A 774 -8.80 17.43 14.31
CA LEU A 774 -8.53 18.02 13.01
C LEU A 774 -7.56 17.14 12.23
N ILE A 775 -7.76 17.04 10.92
CA ILE A 775 -6.84 16.38 9.99
C ILE A 775 -5.97 17.45 9.34
N VAL A 776 -4.65 17.28 9.43
CA VAL A 776 -3.69 18.18 8.79
C VAL A 776 -3.71 17.94 7.28
N GLN A 777 -4.09 18.96 6.52
CA GLN A 777 -4.10 18.94 5.06
C GLN A 777 -2.77 19.42 4.46
N GLY A 778 -2.06 20.26 5.19
CA GLY A 778 -0.79 20.89 4.82
C GLY A 778 -0.36 21.89 5.88
N TRP A 779 0.71 22.65 5.66
CA TRP A 779 1.13 23.71 6.57
C TRP A 779 2.01 24.77 5.91
N HIS A 780 2.05 25.93 6.56
CA HIS A 780 3.03 26.98 6.36
C HIS A 780 3.99 27.01 7.55
N GLU A 781 5.29 27.01 7.32
CA GLU A 781 6.32 26.96 8.35
C GLU A 781 7.34 28.10 8.16
N GLU A 782 7.53 28.88 9.23
CA GLU A 782 8.50 29.97 9.30
C GLU A 782 9.65 29.60 10.24
N LEU A 783 10.87 29.58 9.69
CA LEU A 783 12.11 29.24 10.40
C LEU A 783 13.03 30.47 10.48
N ASP A 784 13.39 30.83 11.71
CA ASP A 784 14.40 31.83 12.04
C ASP A 784 15.25 31.33 13.24
N LEU A 785 16.37 31.99 13.52
CA LEU A 785 17.33 31.57 14.54
C LEU A 785 16.69 31.44 15.93
N HIS A 786 15.74 32.30 16.30
CA HIS A 786 15.12 32.26 17.63
C HIS A 786 13.58 32.19 17.56
N ARG A 787 13.03 31.97 16.36
CA ARG A 787 11.60 31.85 16.13
C ARG A 787 11.34 30.68 15.20
N TRP A 788 10.38 29.86 15.61
CA TRP A 788 9.83 28.81 14.80
C TRP A 788 8.32 28.85 15.01
N THR A 789 7.60 29.05 13.91
CA THR A 789 6.14 29.10 13.85
C THR A 789 5.68 28.17 12.75
N ILE A 790 4.67 27.35 13.04
CA ILE A 790 4.02 26.49 12.05
C ILE A 790 2.52 26.74 12.09
N THR A 791 1.90 26.90 10.92
CA THR A 791 0.46 27.07 10.75
C THR A 791 -0.06 25.91 9.93
N PHE A 792 -0.78 24.99 10.58
CA PHE A 792 -1.42 23.86 9.91
C PHE A 792 -2.67 24.33 9.17
N ASN A 793 -2.88 23.83 7.96
CA ASN A 793 -4.17 23.84 7.27
C ASN A 793 -4.93 22.58 7.68
N CYS A 794 -6.19 22.73 8.07
CA CYS A 794 -6.92 21.65 8.73
C CYS A 794 -8.32 21.43 8.12
N SER A 795 -8.76 20.17 8.13
CA SER A 795 -10.17 19.80 7.93
C SER A 795 -10.72 19.11 9.20
N PRO A 796 -12.05 19.05 9.39
CA PRO A 796 -12.63 18.31 10.52
C PRO A 796 -12.19 16.84 10.52
N GLY A 797 -11.79 16.32 11.69
CA GLY A 797 -11.42 14.90 11.88
C GLY A 797 -12.59 13.99 12.24
N GLY A 798 -13.69 14.56 12.75
CA GLY A 798 -14.90 13.82 13.09
C GLY A 798 -15.46 12.90 12.00
N PRO A 799 -15.55 13.30 10.72
CA PRO A 799 -16.05 12.45 9.65
C PRO A 799 -15.23 11.17 9.44
N LEU A 800 -13.94 11.19 9.77
CA LEU A 800 -13.02 10.06 9.61
C LEU A 800 -12.97 9.17 10.86
N ARG A 801 -13.72 9.50 11.91
CA ARG A 801 -13.90 8.65 13.08
C ARG A 801 -14.92 7.58 12.75
N LEU A 802 -14.44 6.48 12.20
CA LEU A 802 -15.25 5.34 11.82
C LEU A 802 -15.38 4.33 12.96
N ALA A 803 -16.36 3.46 12.80
CA ALA A 803 -16.58 2.35 13.70
C ALA A 803 -15.33 1.45 13.78
N THR A 804 -14.74 1.33 14.96
CA THR A 804 -13.67 0.36 15.22
C THR A 804 -14.20 -0.76 16.08
N THR A 805 -14.09 -2.01 15.62
CA THR A 805 -14.24 -3.17 16.50
C THR A 805 -12.93 -3.33 17.27
N ASN A 806 -12.92 -2.93 18.54
CA ASN A 806 -11.75 -3.15 19.40
C ASN A 806 -11.71 -4.59 19.94
N THR A 807 -12.23 -5.53 19.15
CA THR A 807 -12.48 -6.91 19.55
C THR A 807 -11.87 -7.84 18.52
N VAL A 808 -11.03 -8.76 18.95
CA VAL A 808 -10.63 -9.94 18.17
C VAL A 808 -11.69 -11.01 18.42
N HIS A 809 -12.28 -11.55 17.36
CA HIS A 809 -13.23 -12.64 17.43
C HIS A 809 -12.67 -13.82 16.65
N GLU A 810 -12.61 -14.99 17.27
CA GLU A 810 -12.18 -16.24 16.62
C GLU A 810 -13.31 -17.26 16.77
N GLY A 811 -13.95 -17.59 15.65
CA GLY A 811 -15.03 -18.57 15.57
C GLY A 811 -14.63 -19.90 14.92
N PHE A 812 -13.36 -20.07 14.54
CA PHE A 812 -12.79 -21.28 13.95
C PHE A 812 -13.31 -21.66 12.55
N GLU A 813 -14.01 -20.76 11.86
CA GLU A 813 -14.68 -21.01 10.57
C GLU A 813 -13.76 -20.90 9.35
N ASP A 814 -12.64 -20.18 9.46
CA ASP A 814 -11.75 -19.87 8.34
C ASP A 814 -10.45 -20.65 8.41
N ALA A 815 -9.75 -20.83 7.28
CA ALA A 815 -8.50 -21.61 7.23
C ALA A 815 -7.39 -21.09 8.17
N LEU A 816 -7.37 -19.79 8.46
CA LEU A 816 -6.41 -19.13 9.36
C LEU A 816 -7.11 -18.73 10.66
N TYR A 817 -6.37 -18.77 11.78
CA TYR A 817 -6.87 -18.26 13.05
C TYR A 817 -6.60 -16.75 13.17
N ASP A 818 -7.57 -16.02 13.70
CA ASP A 818 -7.47 -14.60 14.08
C ASP A 818 -6.62 -14.39 15.35
N VAL A 819 -6.25 -15.49 16.01
CA VAL A 819 -5.39 -15.53 17.19
C VAL A 819 -4.26 -16.55 17.02
N THR A 820 -3.08 -16.25 17.58
CA THR A 820 -1.99 -17.22 17.63
C THR A 820 -2.28 -18.26 18.71
N ILE A 821 -2.47 -19.50 18.30
CA ILE A 821 -2.61 -20.67 19.19
C ILE A 821 -1.45 -21.63 18.94
N THR A 822 -0.68 -21.94 19.99
CA THR A 822 0.37 -22.95 19.94
C THR A 822 -0.06 -24.20 20.71
N GLY A 823 0.26 -25.38 20.16
CA GLY A 823 0.02 -26.65 20.82
C GLY A 823 1.04 -26.94 21.92
N GLY A 824 0.59 -27.61 22.98
CA GLY A 824 1.47 -28.15 24.02
C GLY A 824 0.93 -29.47 24.59
N GLY A 825 1.66 -30.06 25.52
CA GLY A 825 1.33 -31.37 26.09
C GLY A 825 1.66 -32.52 25.13
N SER A 826 0.95 -33.64 25.27
CA SER A 826 1.20 -34.89 24.53
C SER A 826 0.63 -34.86 23.11
N LEU A 827 -0.48 -34.15 22.87
CA LEU A 827 -1.07 -33.98 21.55
C LEU A 827 -1.71 -32.59 21.41
N PRO A 828 -1.70 -31.98 20.20
CA PRO A 828 -2.26 -30.67 19.98
C PRO A 828 -3.79 -30.69 19.95
N TRP A 829 -4.39 -29.51 20.15
CA TRP A 829 -5.80 -29.27 19.86
C TRP A 829 -6.02 -29.09 18.36
N THR A 830 -7.18 -29.49 17.86
CA THR A 830 -7.49 -29.45 16.41
C THR A 830 -8.90 -28.94 16.15
N ARG A 831 -9.10 -28.29 15.00
CA ARG A 831 -10.42 -27.89 14.52
C ARG A 831 -11.28 -29.11 14.22
N THR A 832 -12.56 -29.04 14.54
CA THR A 832 -13.51 -30.12 14.32
C THR A 832 -14.92 -29.60 14.09
N SER A 833 -15.74 -30.37 13.37
CA SER A 833 -17.18 -30.13 13.21
C SER A 833 -18.03 -31.05 14.10
N ALA A 834 -17.40 -31.85 14.97
CA ALA A 834 -18.08 -32.85 15.80
C ALA A 834 -19.02 -32.23 16.84
N GLN A 835 -18.59 -31.14 17.47
CA GLN A 835 -19.37 -30.29 18.38
C GLN A 835 -19.02 -28.84 18.07
N LYS A 836 -19.99 -27.94 18.14
CA LYS A 836 -19.84 -26.49 17.95
C LYS A 836 -20.96 -25.76 18.68
N HIS A 837 -20.69 -24.56 19.16
CA HIS A 837 -21.66 -23.64 19.74
C HIS A 837 -22.32 -22.81 18.64
N SER A 838 -21.51 -22.22 17.76
CA SER A 838 -21.95 -21.47 16.59
C SER A 838 -21.30 -22.02 15.32
N GLY A 839 -21.71 -21.54 14.14
CA GLY A 839 -21.09 -21.92 12.88
C GLY A 839 -21.02 -23.43 12.58
N THR A 840 -19.90 -23.85 12.00
CA THR A 840 -19.59 -25.19 11.52
C THR A 840 -18.50 -25.87 12.35
N TYR A 841 -17.53 -25.11 12.84
CA TYR A 841 -16.29 -25.61 13.43
C TYR A 841 -16.08 -25.09 14.86
N SER A 842 -15.39 -25.89 15.68
CA SER A 842 -14.87 -25.47 16.99
C SER A 842 -13.47 -26.06 17.20
N LEU A 843 -12.80 -25.68 18.29
CA LEU A 843 -11.53 -26.28 18.69
C LEU A 843 -11.75 -27.43 19.68
N ARG A 844 -11.12 -28.59 19.45
CA ARG A 844 -11.21 -29.79 20.30
C ARG A 844 -9.84 -30.21 20.84
N SER A 845 -9.81 -30.66 22.10
CA SER A 845 -8.62 -31.26 22.70
C SER A 845 -8.11 -32.50 21.94
N GLY A 846 -6.80 -32.75 22.04
CA GLY A 846 -6.17 -33.96 21.50
C GLY A 846 -6.65 -35.23 22.21
N ALA A 847 -6.67 -36.35 21.49
CA ALA A 847 -7.06 -37.66 22.03
C ALA A 847 -5.87 -38.31 22.79
N ILE A 848 -5.77 -38.01 24.09
CA ILE A 848 -4.63 -38.38 24.94
C ILE A 848 -4.93 -39.56 25.87
N ALA A 849 -3.87 -40.20 26.40
CA ALA A 849 -3.97 -41.29 27.36
C ALA A 849 -3.96 -40.81 28.83
N ASN A 850 -4.09 -41.73 29.78
CA ASN A 850 -4.07 -41.43 31.22
C ASN A 850 -2.77 -40.72 31.66
N ASN A 851 -2.89 -39.80 32.61
CA ASN A 851 -1.81 -38.94 33.12
C ASN A 851 -1.12 -38.06 32.05
N GLN A 852 -1.80 -37.78 30.94
CA GLN A 852 -1.31 -36.88 29.91
C GLN A 852 -2.08 -35.55 29.90
N THR A 853 -1.55 -34.59 29.15
CA THR A 853 -2.19 -33.30 28.91
C THR A 853 -2.24 -33.00 27.41
N SER A 854 -3.20 -32.19 27.00
CA SER A 854 -3.29 -31.60 25.67
C SER A 854 -3.57 -30.12 25.86
N ASP A 855 -2.69 -29.26 25.36
CA ASP A 855 -2.74 -27.82 25.60
C ASP A 855 -2.91 -27.04 24.29
N ALA A 856 -3.69 -25.96 24.38
CA ALA A 856 -3.76 -24.89 23.39
C ALA A 856 -3.45 -23.56 24.10
N ALA A 857 -2.28 -22.99 23.81
CA ALA A 857 -1.81 -21.73 24.36
C ALA A 857 -2.09 -20.58 23.38
N LEU A 858 -3.05 -19.74 23.74
CA LEU A 858 -3.42 -18.52 23.04
C LEU A 858 -2.54 -17.36 23.52
N VAL A 859 -1.96 -16.60 22.58
CA VAL A 859 -1.26 -15.35 22.87
C VAL A 859 -2.25 -14.19 22.87
N LEU A 860 -2.26 -13.40 23.94
CA LEU A 860 -3.12 -12.22 24.03
C LEU A 860 -2.48 -11.03 23.32
N PRO A 861 -3.23 -10.26 22.50
CA PRO A 861 -2.78 -8.99 21.97
C PRO A 861 -2.36 -8.02 23.08
N ALA A 862 -1.40 -7.13 22.79
CA ALA A 862 -1.06 -6.04 23.68
C ALA A 862 -2.30 -5.18 23.98
N ALA A 863 -2.45 -4.75 25.24
CA ALA A 863 -3.62 -4.02 25.74
C ALA A 863 -4.94 -4.81 25.74
N ALA A 864 -4.91 -6.15 25.68
CA ALA A 864 -6.09 -6.96 25.97
C ALA A 864 -6.61 -6.66 27.40
N SER A 865 -7.92 -6.44 27.54
CA SER A 865 -8.58 -6.08 28.79
C SER A 865 -9.65 -7.09 29.22
N SER A 866 -10.25 -7.81 28.28
CA SER A 866 -11.21 -8.87 28.59
C SER A 866 -11.10 -10.02 27.60
N PHE A 867 -11.25 -11.25 28.10
CA PHE A 867 -11.30 -12.46 27.29
C PHE A 867 -12.55 -13.27 27.64
N SER A 868 -13.30 -13.69 26.63
CA SER A 868 -14.44 -14.61 26.80
C SER A 868 -14.44 -15.70 25.74
N PHE A 869 -15.01 -16.85 26.07
CA PHE A 869 -15.14 -18.00 25.18
C PHE A 869 -16.29 -18.89 25.63
N TRP A 870 -16.78 -19.73 24.72
CA TRP A 870 -17.69 -20.83 25.05
C TRP A 870 -16.90 -22.12 25.20
N TYR A 871 -17.28 -22.94 26.19
CA TYR A 871 -16.68 -24.25 26.39
C TYR A 871 -17.74 -25.33 26.58
N ARG A 872 -17.38 -26.56 26.20
CA ARG A 872 -18.14 -27.78 26.46
C ARG A 872 -17.19 -28.85 26.98
N THR A 873 -17.60 -29.60 27.99
CA THR A 873 -16.86 -30.78 28.46
C THR A 873 -17.71 -32.03 28.31
N SER A 874 -17.10 -33.11 27.84
CA SER A 874 -17.69 -34.45 27.83
C SER A 874 -16.59 -35.44 28.23
N SER A 875 -16.33 -35.50 29.53
CA SER A 875 -15.20 -36.21 30.14
C SER A 875 -15.60 -36.95 31.42
N GLU A 876 -14.72 -37.74 32.01
CA GLU A 876 -14.96 -38.37 33.32
C GLU A 876 -15.11 -37.30 34.42
N ALA A 877 -16.17 -37.41 35.23
CA ALA A 877 -16.34 -36.56 36.40
C ALA A 877 -15.48 -37.05 37.58
N SER A 878 -15.10 -36.16 38.50
CA SER A 878 -14.42 -36.57 39.74
C SER A 878 -15.28 -37.49 40.60
N GLY A 879 -14.64 -38.46 41.27
CA GLY A 879 -15.25 -39.30 42.27
C GLY A 879 -14.36 -39.51 43.50
N PRO A 880 -14.81 -40.29 44.50
CA PRO A 880 -14.01 -40.57 45.69
C PRO A 880 -12.68 -41.26 45.32
N GLY A 881 -11.57 -40.53 45.47
CA GLY A 881 -10.21 -41.05 45.26
C GLY A 881 -9.57 -40.78 43.90
N PHE A 882 -10.22 -40.04 42.99
CA PHE A 882 -9.66 -39.64 41.69
C PHE A 882 -10.22 -38.28 41.23
N GLU A 883 -9.48 -37.57 40.37
CA GLU A 883 -9.78 -36.16 40.05
C GLU A 883 -10.72 -35.96 38.86
N GLY A 884 -10.87 -36.99 38.02
CA GLY A 884 -11.54 -36.95 36.73
C GLY A 884 -10.71 -36.22 35.65
N ASP A 885 -11.13 -36.44 34.42
CA ASP A 885 -10.59 -35.78 33.23
C ASP A 885 -11.18 -34.36 33.11
N ARG A 886 -10.33 -33.35 32.96
CA ARG A 886 -10.75 -31.95 33.17
C ARG A 886 -10.18 -30.95 32.19
N LEU A 887 -10.99 -29.95 31.87
CA LEU A 887 -10.57 -28.67 31.30
C LEU A 887 -10.04 -27.76 32.43
N LEU A 888 -8.83 -27.27 32.26
CA LEU A 888 -8.26 -26.17 33.02
C LEU A 888 -8.04 -24.99 32.08
N VAL A 889 -8.37 -23.78 32.53
CA VAL A 889 -7.99 -22.55 31.81
C VAL A 889 -7.07 -21.75 32.70
N LEU A 890 -5.89 -21.41 32.17
CA LEU A 890 -4.85 -20.69 32.89
C LEU A 890 -4.55 -19.36 32.21
N VAL A 891 -4.50 -18.27 32.96
CA VAL A 891 -4.10 -16.95 32.48
C VAL A 891 -2.71 -16.63 33.07
N ASP A 892 -1.70 -16.50 32.21
CA ASP A 892 -0.27 -16.41 32.60
C ASP A 892 0.11 -17.45 33.68
N GLY A 893 -0.36 -18.70 33.51
CA GLY A 893 -0.10 -19.81 34.42
C GLY A 893 -0.99 -19.89 35.67
N VAL A 894 -1.88 -18.92 35.89
CA VAL A 894 -2.83 -18.91 37.01
C VAL A 894 -4.16 -19.54 36.57
N GLN A 895 -4.61 -20.60 37.25
CA GLN A 895 -5.90 -21.25 36.93
C GLN A 895 -7.09 -20.32 37.23
N VAL A 896 -7.92 -20.05 36.22
CA VAL A 896 -9.14 -19.23 36.32
C VAL A 896 -10.43 -20.02 36.10
N LEU A 897 -10.36 -21.18 35.43
CA LEU A 897 -11.49 -22.09 35.24
C LEU A 897 -11.05 -23.55 35.44
N ARG A 898 -11.96 -24.35 36.02
CA ARG A 898 -11.89 -25.81 36.07
C ARG A 898 -13.27 -26.38 35.74
N ALA A 899 -13.37 -27.22 34.71
CA ALA A 899 -14.61 -27.89 34.30
C ALA A 899 -14.34 -29.36 33.92
N GLN A 900 -15.31 -30.24 34.15
CA GLN A 900 -15.22 -31.68 33.92
C GLN A 900 -16.60 -32.32 33.93
N GLY A 901 -16.73 -33.57 33.50
CA GLY A 901 -18.03 -34.22 33.35
C GLY A 901 -18.75 -33.76 32.09
N ALA A 902 -20.06 -34.00 32.01
CA ALA A 902 -20.90 -33.56 30.89
C ALA A 902 -21.46 -32.15 31.13
N VAL A 903 -20.75 -31.12 30.66
CA VAL A 903 -21.16 -29.72 30.71
C VAL A 903 -21.49 -29.28 29.30
N GLY A 904 -22.74 -28.83 29.07
CA GLY A 904 -23.16 -28.23 27.79
C GLY A 904 -22.43 -26.92 27.51
N TRP A 905 -22.60 -26.37 26.30
CA TRP A 905 -21.97 -25.10 25.93
C TRP A 905 -22.27 -24.00 26.95
N THR A 906 -21.21 -23.52 27.59
CA THR A 906 -21.27 -22.52 28.67
C THR A 906 -20.25 -21.43 28.38
N LYS A 907 -20.64 -20.16 28.53
CA LYS A 907 -19.73 -19.02 28.36
C LYS A 907 -18.93 -18.78 29.64
N PHE A 908 -17.65 -18.49 29.48
CA PHE A 908 -16.77 -17.99 30.53
C PHE A 908 -16.18 -16.64 30.12
N THR A 909 -15.96 -15.74 31.08
CA THR A 909 -15.34 -14.42 30.85
C THR A 909 -14.37 -14.12 31.96
N VAL A 910 -13.21 -13.55 31.62
CA VAL A 910 -12.12 -13.25 32.54
C VAL A 910 -11.44 -11.93 32.15
N ASP A 911 -11.02 -11.17 33.16
CA ASP A 911 -10.16 -9.99 32.99
C ASP A 911 -8.73 -10.45 32.66
N VAL A 912 -8.19 -9.91 31.58
CA VAL A 912 -6.84 -10.22 31.08
C VAL A 912 -5.96 -8.98 30.98
N THR A 913 -6.32 -7.91 31.69
CA THR A 913 -5.56 -6.66 31.71
C THR A 913 -4.12 -6.90 32.15
N GLY A 914 -3.18 -6.52 31.29
CA GLY A 914 -1.74 -6.70 31.52
C GLY A 914 -1.25 -8.15 31.48
N LYS A 915 -2.05 -9.06 30.93
CA LYS A 915 -1.70 -10.48 30.76
C LYS A 915 -1.21 -10.79 29.35
N SER A 916 -0.46 -11.88 29.21
CA SER A 916 0.23 -12.22 27.96
C SER A 916 -0.32 -13.47 27.26
N ALA A 917 -0.89 -14.43 28.00
CA ALA A 917 -1.37 -15.67 27.42
C ALA A 917 -2.54 -16.30 28.20
N VAL A 918 -3.35 -17.07 27.46
CA VAL A 918 -4.38 -17.97 28.02
C VAL A 918 -4.10 -19.40 27.54
N VAL A 919 -4.06 -20.37 28.44
CA VAL A 919 -3.85 -21.79 28.12
C VAL A 919 -5.13 -22.56 28.41
N PHE A 920 -5.67 -23.22 27.39
CA PHE A 920 -6.68 -24.26 27.54
C PHE A 920 -5.96 -25.61 27.67
N ARG A 921 -6.18 -26.32 28.77
CA ARG A 921 -5.56 -27.61 29.04
C ARG A 921 -6.62 -28.67 29.28
N TYR A 922 -6.59 -29.74 28.49
CA TYR A 922 -7.26 -30.98 28.83
C TYR A 922 -6.28 -31.87 29.56
N ALA A 923 -6.57 -32.23 30.81
CA ALA A 923 -5.71 -33.08 31.63
C ALA A 923 -6.47 -34.35 32.02
N LYS A 924 -5.90 -35.51 31.66
CA LYS A 924 -6.43 -36.81 32.06
C LYS A 924 -5.81 -37.31 33.34
N ASP A 925 -6.62 -37.92 34.20
CA ASP A 925 -6.12 -38.56 35.42
C ASP A 925 -5.67 -40.01 35.15
N ASN A 926 -5.54 -40.82 36.21
CA ASN A 926 -5.11 -42.22 36.11
C ASN A 926 -6.27 -43.22 36.04
N SER A 927 -7.52 -42.75 35.92
CA SER A 927 -8.76 -43.53 36.01
C SER A 927 -9.33 -43.91 34.63
N ALA A 928 -10.58 -44.39 34.59
CA ALA A 928 -11.28 -44.86 33.41
C ALA A 928 -11.78 -43.70 32.53
N THR A 929 -11.99 -43.98 31.24
CA THR A 929 -12.50 -42.98 30.29
C THR A 929 -14.04 -42.98 30.27
N ALA A 930 -14.65 -41.79 30.26
CA ALA A 930 -16.10 -41.63 30.14
C ALA A 930 -16.47 -40.42 29.25
N GLY A 931 -17.66 -40.46 28.64
CA GLY A 931 -18.11 -39.44 27.70
C GLY A 931 -17.40 -39.54 26.35
N GLU A 932 -17.21 -38.40 25.68
CA GLU A 932 -16.41 -38.29 24.46
C GLU A 932 -14.90 -38.21 24.73
N ASP A 933 -14.52 -38.14 26.01
CA ASP A 933 -13.15 -37.97 26.47
C ASP A 933 -12.48 -36.75 25.85
N ALA A 934 -13.22 -35.65 25.80
CA ALA A 934 -12.79 -34.44 25.13
C ALA A 934 -13.44 -33.19 25.71
N VAL A 935 -12.77 -32.07 25.45
CA VAL A 935 -13.26 -30.73 25.75
C VAL A 935 -13.18 -29.88 24.49
N TYR A 936 -14.11 -28.95 24.37
CA TYR A 936 -14.27 -28.11 23.18
C TYR A 936 -14.33 -26.65 23.61
N ILE A 937 -13.74 -25.78 22.78
CA ILE A 937 -13.78 -24.33 22.93
C ILE A 937 -14.30 -23.74 21.62
N ASP A 938 -15.11 -22.69 21.73
CA ASP A 938 -15.72 -22.00 20.61
C ASP A 938 -15.91 -20.50 20.89
N ASP A 939 -16.13 -19.71 19.83
CA ASP A 939 -16.43 -18.27 19.86
C ASP A 939 -15.56 -17.47 20.86
N LEU A 940 -14.25 -17.43 20.61
CA LEU A 940 -13.35 -16.63 21.41
C LEU A 940 -13.58 -15.15 21.13
N ARG A 941 -13.53 -14.32 22.17
CA ARG A 941 -13.64 -12.86 22.06
C ARG A 941 -12.63 -12.19 22.97
N ILE A 942 -11.71 -11.41 22.41
CA ILE A 942 -10.72 -10.61 23.14
C ILE A 942 -11.02 -9.13 22.92
N VAL A 943 -11.24 -8.38 23.99
CA VAL A 943 -11.34 -6.92 23.94
C VAL A 943 -9.95 -6.33 24.09
N VAL A 944 -9.58 -5.38 23.21
CA VAL A 944 -8.30 -4.68 23.18
C VAL A 944 -8.54 -3.19 23.42
N GLY A 945 -7.92 -2.63 24.46
CA GLY A 945 -8.16 -1.24 24.88
C GLY A 945 -9.50 -1.05 25.59
N SER A 946 -9.99 0.20 25.62
CA SER A 946 -11.31 0.55 26.18
C SER A 946 -12.42 0.08 25.24
N HIS A 947 -13.31 -0.79 25.71
CA HIS A 947 -14.43 -1.31 24.94
C HIS A 947 -15.35 -0.20 24.42
N ALA A 948 -15.50 -0.12 23.11
CA ALA A 948 -16.52 0.66 22.43
C ALA A 948 -17.02 -0.18 21.24
N PRO A 949 -18.11 -0.95 21.39
CA PRO A 949 -18.65 -1.71 20.28
C PRO A 949 -19.14 -0.74 19.20
N ALA A 950 -18.56 -0.86 18.00
CA ALA A 950 -19.10 -0.24 16.79
C ALA A 950 -20.55 -0.70 16.60
N LYS A 951 -21.51 0.21 16.77
CA LYS A 951 -22.95 -0.09 16.71
C LYS A 951 -23.65 0.83 15.75
N ALA A 952 -24.51 0.28 14.90
CA ALA A 952 -25.48 1.10 14.19
C ALA A 952 -26.41 1.77 15.21
N ASN A 953 -26.81 3.00 14.91
CA ASN A 953 -27.86 3.65 15.69
C ASN A 953 -29.21 2.98 15.42
N THR A 954 -30.18 3.16 16.30
CA THR A 954 -31.57 2.89 15.94
C THR A 954 -32.09 3.97 14.99
N ASP A 955 -33.09 3.67 14.16
CA ASP A 955 -33.64 4.63 13.18
C ASP A 955 -34.31 5.82 13.88
N GLY A 956 -34.70 5.68 15.15
CA GLY A 956 -35.06 6.79 16.02
C GLY A 956 -35.37 6.35 17.45
N SER A 957 -34.85 7.08 18.44
CA SER A 957 -35.27 6.96 19.84
C SER A 957 -35.22 8.29 20.57
N GLN A 958 -35.96 8.36 21.67
CA GLN A 958 -36.09 9.56 22.50
C GLN A 958 -36.31 9.20 23.97
N LEU A 959 -36.09 10.15 24.87
CA LEU A 959 -36.47 10.01 26.27
C LEU A 959 -38.00 9.91 26.39
N ASP A 960 -38.48 8.89 27.10
CA ASP A 960 -39.90 8.71 27.42
C ASP A 960 -40.36 9.70 28.51
N VAL A 961 -39.45 10.02 29.44
CA VAL A 961 -39.66 11.02 30.50
C VAL A 961 -38.42 11.90 30.64
N GLY A 962 -38.61 13.15 31.09
CA GLY A 962 -37.49 14.04 31.36
C GLY A 962 -36.64 13.56 32.53
N VAL A 963 -35.35 13.89 32.49
CA VAL A 963 -34.33 13.49 33.48
C VAL A 963 -33.53 14.71 33.94
N ASP A 964 -33.10 14.73 35.19
CA ASP A 964 -32.18 15.74 35.73
C ASP A 964 -30.72 15.31 35.57
N ALA A 965 -29.78 16.04 36.17
CA ALA A 965 -28.34 15.77 36.04
C ALA A 965 -27.84 14.61 36.91
N ASP A 966 -28.62 14.17 37.90
CA ASP A 966 -28.24 13.18 38.91
C ASP A 966 -28.93 11.82 38.69
N ASP A 967 -29.89 11.74 37.76
CA ASP A 967 -30.60 10.51 37.42
C ASP A 967 -29.67 9.37 36.95
N GLY A 968 -29.75 8.24 37.66
CA GLY A 968 -28.98 7.01 37.40
C GLY A 968 -29.61 6.04 36.40
N THR A 969 -30.79 6.36 35.87
CA THR A 969 -31.48 5.54 34.86
C THR A 969 -32.23 6.41 33.87
N LEU A 970 -32.35 5.98 32.61
CA LEU A 970 -33.13 6.65 31.57
C LEU A 970 -34.23 5.70 31.06
N SER A 971 -35.45 6.22 30.88
CA SER A 971 -36.51 5.52 30.13
C SER A 971 -36.46 5.97 28.68
N VAL A 972 -36.16 5.06 27.75
CA VAL A 972 -35.93 5.38 26.33
C VAL A 972 -36.99 4.70 25.47
N ASN A 973 -37.74 5.52 24.73
CA ASN A 973 -38.74 5.09 23.75
C ASN A 973 -38.12 5.04 22.35
N VAL A 974 -38.22 3.89 21.67
CA VAL A 974 -37.81 3.73 20.27
C VAL A 974 -38.97 4.10 19.36
N THR A 975 -38.78 5.13 18.53
CA THR A 975 -39.81 5.70 17.66
C THR A 975 -39.78 5.10 16.25
N ALA A 976 -38.62 4.62 15.81
CA ALA A 976 -38.43 3.95 14.52
C ALA A 976 -37.28 2.94 14.61
N GLY A 977 -37.34 1.87 13.82
CA GLY A 977 -36.30 0.85 13.76
C GLY A 977 -36.36 -0.19 14.88
N PRO A 978 -35.35 -1.07 14.97
CA PRO A 978 -35.27 -2.09 16.01
C PRO A 978 -34.98 -1.47 17.37
N ARG A 979 -35.42 -2.18 18.42
CA ARG A 979 -35.10 -1.82 19.81
C ARG A 979 -33.62 -1.94 20.10
N TRP A 980 -33.14 -1.18 21.09
CA TRP A 980 -31.76 -1.27 21.54
C TRP A 980 -31.47 -2.68 22.10
N THR A 981 -30.29 -3.20 21.78
CA THR A 981 -29.85 -4.51 22.28
C THR A 981 -29.80 -4.54 23.81
N THR A 982 -30.22 -5.67 24.38
CA THR A 982 -30.06 -5.95 25.81
C THR A 982 -28.90 -6.91 26.08
N ASP A 983 -28.09 -7.23 25.05
CA ASP A 983 -26.92 -8.09 25.22
C ASP A 983 -25.86 -7.36 26.07
N ALA A 984 -25.52 -7.94 27.22
CA ALA A 984 -24.48 -7.43 28.10
C ALA A 984 -23.08 -7.45 27.45
N ASN A 985 -22.86 -8.27 26.41
CA ASN A 985 -21.60 -8.29 25.63
C ASN A 985 -21.40 -7.03 24.80
N GLU A 986 -22.48 -6.31 24.59
CA GLU A 986 -22.62 -5.15 23.74
C GLU A 986 -22.69 -3.86 24.59
N MET A 987 -22.30 -3.94 25.86
CA MET A 987 -22.23 -2.86 26.84
C MET A 987 -20.81 -2.79 27.45
N PRO A 988 -20.39 -1.63 27.98
CA PRO A 988 -21.10 -0.35 28.00
C PRO A 988 -21.17 0.32 26.62
N ILE A 989 -22.11 1.25 26.46
CA ILE A 989 -22.22 2.14 25.29
C ILE A 989 -22.23 3.59 25.73
N LEU A 990 -21.77 4.49 24.84
CA LEU A 990 -21.89 5.92 25.03
C LEU A 990 -23.03 6.44 24.15
N ILE A 991 -24.04 7.04 24.78
CA ILE A 991 -25.15 7.69 24.08
C ILE A 991 -25.00 9.20 24.15
N GLU A 992 -25.65 9.89 23.23
CA GLU A 992 -25.81 11.34 23.25
C GLU A 992 -27.28 11.70 23.44
N VAL A 993 -27.53 12.63 24.36
CA VAL A 993 -28.83 13.24 24.60
C VAL A 993 -28.64 14.75 24.62
N GLY A 994 -29.14 15.44 23.59
CA GLY A 994 -29.01 16.89 23.47
C GLY A 994 -27.57 17.42 23.62
N GLY A 995 -26.54 16.70 23.16
CA GLY A 995 -25.14 17.08 23.30
C GLY A 995 -24.47 16.71 24.64
N GLU A 996 -25.19 16.14 25.61
CA GLU A 996 -24.55 15.44 26.75
C GLU A 996 -24.22 14.00 26.36
N GLN A 997 -22.98 13.59 26.57
CA GLN A 997 -22.59 12.18 26.42
C GLN A 997 -22.77 11.44 27.76
N ILE A 998 -23.49 10.32 27.73
CA ILE A 998 -23.86 9.52 28.91
C ILE A 998 -23.38 8.08 28.71
N LEU A 999 -22.60 7.56 29.66
CA LEU A 999 -22.15 6.17 29.67
C LEU A 999 -23.27 5.28 30.20
N VAL A 1000 -23.74 4.34 29.39
CA VAL A 1000 -24.78 3.37 29.71
C VAL A 1000 -24.13 2.01 29.90
N THR A 1001 -24.32 1.39 31.05
CA THR A 1001 -23.65 0.13 31.43
C THR A 1001 -24.54 -1.10 31.25
N ALA A 1002 -25.86 -0.91 31.15
CA ALA A 1002 -26.81 -1.97 30.84
C ALA A 1002 -28.09 -1.39 30.23
N ILE A 1003 -28.76 -2.18 29.39
CA ILE A 1003 -30.12 -1.91 28.92
C ILE A 1003 -30.98 -3.12 29.28
N SER A 1004 -32.16 -2.86 29.83
CA SER A 1004 -33.12 -3.90 30.23
C SER A 1004 -34.52 -3.59 29.71
N GLY A 1005 -35.38 -4.62 29.68
CA GLY A 1005 -36.76 -4.52 29.22
C GLY A 1005 -37.01 -5.26 27.91
N THR A 1006 -38.02 -6.14 27.92
CA THR A 1006 -38.47 -6.91 26.73
C THR A 1006 -39.59 -6.23 25.96
N SER A 1007 -40.02 -5.03 26.38
CA SER A 1007 -40.96 -4.15 25.68
C SER A 1007 -40.37 -2.74 25.51
N ASN A 1008 -41.07 -1.87 24.78
CA ASN A 1008 -40.72 -0.46 24.60
C ASN A 1008 -41.66 0.40 25.49
N PRO A 1009 -41.19 1.39 26.26
CA PRO A 1009 -39.80 1.86 26.43
C PRO A 1009 -38.86 0.88 27.15
N GLN A 1010 -37.55 1.03 26.92
CA GLN A 1010 -36.48 0.27 27.58
C GLN A 1010 -35.80 1.11 28.68
N THR A 1011 -35.32 0.45 29.73
CA THR A 1011 -34.62 1.12 30.84
C THR A 1011 -33.11 1.00 30.65
N PHE A 1012 -32.44 2.15 30.58
CA PHE A 1012 -30.99 2.27 30.46
C PHE A 1012 -30.39 2.56 31.84
N THR A 1013 -29.41 1.78 32.27
CA THR A 1013 -28.66 2.00 33.50
C THR A 1013 -27.47 2.92 33.21
N VAL A 1014 -27.39 4.05 33.90
CA VAL A 1014 -26.32 5.04 33.72
C VAL A 1014 -25.13 4.68 34.59
N GLY A 1015 -23.96 4.53 33.96
CA GLY A 1015 -22.68 4.40 34.65
C GLY A 1015 -22.02 5.76 34.94
N ALA A 1016 -22.17 6.74 34.04
CA ALA A 1016 -21.70 8.10 34.23
C ALA A 1016 -22.49 9.11 33.38
N ARG A 1017 -22.93 10.20 34.00
CA ARG A 1017 -23.41 11.43 33.34
C ARG A 1017 -22.24 12.33 33.00
N SER A 1018 -22.44 13.32 32.14
CA SER A 1018 -21.45 14.36 31.82
C SER A 1018 -20.10 13.80 31.35
N TYR A 1019 -20.11 12.76 30.52
CA TYR A 1019 -18.88 12.11 30.04
C TYR A 1019 -18.00 13.06 29.22
N ASN A 1020 -18.63 14.01 28.50
CA ASN A 1020 -17.97 15.08 27.75
C ASN A 1020 -17.91 16.42 28.52
N GLY A 1021 -18.17 16.42 29.84
CA GLY A 1021 -18.17 17.62 30.68
C GLY A 1021 -19.43 18.49 30.57
N VAL A 1022 -20.44 18.06 29.81
CA VAL A 1022 -21.74 18.73 29.70
C VAL A 1022 -22.68 18.21 30.78
N THR A 1023 -23.15 19.09 31.66
CA THR A 1023 -24.12 18.72 32.70
C THR A 1023 -25.41 19.53 32.55
N LYS A 1024 -26.53 18.86 32.27
CA LYS A 1024 -27.86 19.50 32.19
C LYS A 1024 -29.00 18.52 32.42
N SER A 1025 -30.20 19.07 32.63
CA SER A 1025 -31.44 18.30 32.53
C SER A 1025 -31.89 18.16 31.08
N HIS A 1026 -32.62 17.09 30.78
CA HIS A 1026 -33.21 16.83 29.47
C HIS A 1026 -34.72 16.66 29.60
N ALA A 1027 -35.47 17.23 28.66
CA ALA A 1027 -36.92 17.08 28.62
C ALA A 1027 -37.31 15.68 28.12
N ALA A 1028 -38.57 15.31 28.34
CA ALA A 1028 -39.18 14.22 27.59
C ALA A 1028 -39.11 14.52 26.08
N ASP A 1029 -39.10 13.48 25.26
CA ASP A 1029 -38.95 13.52 23.81
C ASP A 1029 -37.58 14.00 23.30
N ALA A 1030 -36.61 14.25 24.19
CA ALA A 1030 -35.24 14.55 23.77
C ALA A 1030 -34.66 13.35 22.99
N PRO A 1031 -34.11 13.54 21.77
CA PRO A 1031 -33.54 12.46 20.99
C PRO A 1031 -32.42 11.75 21.75
N VAL A 1032 -32.42 10.41 21.66
CA VAL A 1032 -31.39 9.53 22.20
C VAL A 1032 -30.77 8.80 21.03
N ALA A 1033 -29.46 8.93 20.88
CA ALA A 1033 -28.67 8.30 19.83
C ALA A 1033 -27.36 7.77 20.42
N LEU A 1034 -26.65 6.90 19.70
CA LEU A 1034 -25.25 6.64 20.02
C LEU A 1034 -24.45 7.93 19.87
N ALA A 1035 -23.53 8.20 20.79
CA ALA A 1035 -22.62 9.34 20.68
C ALA A 1035 -21.67 9.17 19.47
N TYR A 1036 -21.31 7.93 19.16
CA TYR A 1036 -20.47 7.56 18.03
C TYR A 1036 -21.10 6.37 17.29
N PRO A 1037 -22.12 6.61 16.45
CA PRO A 1037 -22.73 5.55 15.67
C PRO A 1037 -21.72 4.99 14.66
N ALA A 1038 -21.84 3.71 14.35
CA ALA A 1038 -21.04 3.07 13.33
C ALA A 1038 -21.34 3.68 11.97
N ILE A 1039 -20.33 4.34 11.41
CA ILE A 1039 -20.32 4.79 10.02
C ILE A 1039 -19.57 3.74 9.22
N ALA A 1040 -20.22 3.18 8.20
CA ALA A 1040 -19.56 2.27 7.28
C ALA A 1040 -18.43 3.02 6.56
N SER A 1041 -17.24 2.42 6.52
CA SER A 1041 -16.17 2.90 5.67
C SER A 1041 -16.57 2.75 4.20
N LEU A 1042 -16.03 3.63 3.35
CA LEU A 1042 -16.03 3.40 1.91
C LEU A 1042 -15.27 2.13 1.54
#